data_AF-A0A954XE05-F1
#
_entry.id   AF-A0A954XE05-F1
#
_cell.length_a   1.000
_cell.length_b   1.000
_cell.length_c   1.000
_cell.angle_alpha   90.00
_cell.angle_beta   90.00
_cell.angle_gamma   90.00
#
_symmetry.space_group_name_H-M   'P 1'
#
loop_
_entity.id
_entity.type
_entity.pdbx_description
1 polymer ?
#
loop_
_entity_poly.entity_id
_entity_poly.type
_entity_poly.pdbx_seq_one_letter_code
_entity_poly.pdbx_strand_id
1 'polypeptide(L)'
;MAIDPTIIVKLDGSRLELGLGGELMAEGVDGQEIVFTSLLDDRYGTGGTFNTSSNENIADAGDWGGVFAGHFSRLSMDHTVMAYGGGVTRVEGNFNAFNTLEIHQAEARVAHTLFEFNGDGLGAQGPVTRFGRGFNEASVIFVRGAQPVIMGNTIRDNEAPAMSINVNALNSDLRRDTGRQSGEIDRLEGYRDNQGPLILDNRIGNNDINGIVVRGQTVTTESVWDDTDIVHVVLDDMIYVSDFHTFTGLRLESSPTESLVVKFFDSDTTDTNLVGLTALGLPHEVDDRIGGIIQVIGQPGSPVVLTSLNDDSEGAGFRPDGDGQNDTNNDGIARVNQLAAVPSPGDWNGIRFDQFTHDRNVETVIENEPRDVNSPGSNAIPRDAQNLGLLAPSEYAGDENRRLGFQIHGFLNDAQDLDIYSFRADTGTEIWLDIDRSTHALDAVIELLDAEGNVIARSDNSYTEQEGTSLLYENADFNEGTPFVFAMNKTEQFAVSDFYATNPRDPGMRVILPGAPNTTLTYHIRVRSGSDNLDDLTGGLTSGAYQLEMRLRELEEVAGSTVRYSSIGYASTGIEVIGGPTHSPLTGEATEDGNANNAGGPNGNAQDIGNLLQSDRGALSVAGVLSAAGDVDVYEMTVQREDGGELGGLPSFGAIFDLDYADGLGRPNATISVFNAAGQLLWTSRDSNIADDRPRPLYGADMTDLSRGTVGASDAFIGPVGLSANATFYVAVSSDAQMPIQLSQFYSANPGNEALFRLEPVRTVRRIVEDHFEVEPRATVDPPQVSSILDGFSPVPYNLGDVVLFVTQSRSCDSFNLRTVDPFTGDLETFVGIGTSAAIGDVVMHPNGNLYAYRLGDESCSADWPNDRESGNFVEINPANGAAQILRDDTIITYELDIPNAPSSIRTHPVGGTLVGDGIQFDAITIDNSISALGGFAVGRRGWRPGTVPTPAIPDGVEYFTNILYTFDANFQSATFGQASSAPAADRVDDPNIPEFRWEGAGTDIRERGELLTAPRITAPNATQGNGAPNISDGTTFTVINGGAATTFEFDFGLEVRMTGINPATGQSIQDGNFFFVDDHLLQLDTGSVIDFVLPPGTSLVPGTIVTIRNSNGVSTNFQFDTLAANVQAPNIHVPIPAGAGNLSASLAANLQTAITTANIGVTASTGQNSS
;
A
#
# COMPACT_ATOMS: atom_id res chain seq x y z
N MET A 1 -28.28 58.92 23.98
CA MET A 1 -29.32 59.88 23.59
C MET A 1 -30.64 59.37 24.14
N ALA A 2 -31.43 60.20 24.80
CA ALA A 2 -32.76 59.84 25.28
C ALA A 2 -33.81 60.71 24.60
N ILE A 3 -34.91 60.11 24.16
CA ILE A 3 -36.04 60.79 23.53
C ILE A 3 -37.25 60.61 24.43
N ASP A 4 -37.88 61.72 24.80
CA ASP A 4 -39.05 61.70 25.67
C ASP A 4 -40.28 61.14 24.93
N PRO A 5 -41.23 60.49 25.64
CA PRO A 5 -42.52 60.09 25.08
C PRO A 5 -43.25 61.24 24.37
N THR A 6 -44.12 60.93 23.40
CA THR A 6 -44.87 61.88 22.54
C THR A 6 -44.06 62.70 21.54
N ILE A 7 -42.74 62.52 21.47
CA ILE A 7 -41.90 63.20 20.49
C ILE A 7 -42.11 62.59 19.10
N ILE A 8 -42.34 63.46 18.11
CA ILE A 8 -42.45 63.11 16.70
C ILE A 8 -41.19 63.63 15.99
N VAL A 9 -40.44 62.71 15.39
CA VAL A 9 -39.23 62.97 14.61
C VAL A 9 -39.56 62.75 13.13
N LYS A 10 -39.54 63.83 12.36
CA LYS A 10 -39.78 63.81 10.90
C LYS A 10 -38.46 63.87 10.13
N LEU A 11 -38.24 62.91 9.23
CA LEU A 11 -36.95 62.65 8.58
C LEU A 11 -37.09 62.66 7.05
N ASP A 12 -36.06 63.15 6.36
CA ASP A 12 -35.97 63.19 4.89
C ASP A 12 -34.53 62.87 4.45
N GLY A 13 -34.33 61.71 3.82
CA GLY A 13 -33.01 61.27 3.33
C GLY A 13 -31.91 61.16 4.41
N SER A 14 -32.30 61.05 5.67
CA SER A 14 -31.41 61.05 6.84
C SER A 14 -31.46 59.72 7.60
N ARG A 15 -30.45 59.42 8.42
CA ARG A 15 -30.41 58.24 9.29
C ARG A 15 -29.98 58.61 10.70
N LEU A 16 -30.33 57.77 11.65
CA LEU A 16 -29.82 57.80 13.01
C LEU A 16 -28.74 56.73 13.13
N GLU A 17 -27.54 57.12 13.56
CA GLU A 17 -26.39 56.21 13.62
C GLU A 17 -25.78 56.21 15.01
N LEU A 18 -25.80 55.05 15.67
CA LEU A 18 -25.10 54.80 16.91
C LEU A 18 -23.72 54.24 16.57
N GLY A 19 -22.71 55.09 16.74
CA GLY A 19 -21.32 54.68 16.66
C GLY A 19 -20.93 53.71 17.78
N LEU A 20 -19.66 53.32 17.80
CA LEU A 20 -19.12 52.38 18.79
C LEU A 20 -19.42 52.83 20.23
N GLY A 21 -20.09 51.97 21.01
CA GLY A 21 -20.47 52.27 22.40
C GLY A 21 -21.54 53.36 22.58
N GLY A 22 -22.19 53.78 21.50
CA GLY A 22 -23.30 54.73 21.55
C GLY A 22 -24.55 54.13 22.20
N GLU A 23 -25.43 54.98 22.70
CA GLU A 23 -26.67 54.55 23.35
C GLU A 23 -27.86 55.37 22.82
N LEU A 24 -28.95 54.70 22.47
CA LEU A 24 -30.25 55.32 22.16
C LEU A 24 -31.33 54.71 23.04
N MET A 25 -32.03 55.59 23.75
CA MET A 25 -33.20 55.26 24.56
C MET A 25 -34.41 55.99 23.96
N ALA A 26 -35.34 55.23 23.39
CA ALA A 26 -36.61 55.70 22.85
C ALA A 26 -37.72 54.84 23.45
N GLU A 27 -38.02 55.08 24.72
CA GLU A 27 -39.01 54.30 25.48
C GLU A 27 -40.26 55.15 25.75
N GLY A 28 -41.27 55.00 24.90
CA GLY A 28 -42.61 55.58 25.07
C GLY A 28 -43.43 54.86 26.15
N VAL A 29 -44.73 55.16 26.15
CA VAL A 29 -45.77 54.39 26.86
C VAL A 29 -46.99 54.30 25.96
N ASP A 30 -47.86 53.32 26.20
CA ASP A 30 -49.12 53.14 25.45
C ASP A 30 -49.93 54.46 25.34
N GLY A 31 -50.27 54.86 24.12
CA GLY A 31 -50.97 56.10 23.77
C GLY A 31 -50.11 57.37 23.82
N GLN A 32 -48.80 57.24 24.09
CA GLN A 32 -47.80 58.32 24.08
C GLN A 32 -46.54 57.85 23.37
N GLU A 33 -46.72 57.27 22.19
CA GLU A 33 -45.65 56.68 21.41
C GLU A 33 -44.62 57.74 20.97
N ILE A 34 -43.38 57.30 20.82
CA ILE A 34 -42.36 58.06 20.12
C ILE A 34 -42.48 57.71 18.64
N VAL A 35 -42.54 58.71 17.76
CA VAL A 35 -42.81 58.47 16.33
C VAL A 35 -41.61 58.91 15.50
N PHE A 36 -41.01 57.98 14.75
CA PHE A 36 -40.08 58.25 13.68
C PHE A 36 -40.77 58.02 12.34
N THR A 37 -40.85 59.06 11.53
CA THR A 37 -41.56 58.98 10.24
C THR A 37 -40.98 59.92 9.19
N SER A 38 -41.41 59.75 7.94
CA SER A 38 -41.10 60.64 6.83
C SER A 38 -41.56 62.08 7.10
N LEU A 39 -40.81 63.04 6.55
CA LEU A 39 -41.23 64.44 6.46
C LEU A 39 -42.58 64.62 5.74
N LEU A 40 -42.91 63.68 4.84
CA LEU A 40 -44.12 63.66 4.03
C LEU A 40 -45.30 62.93 4.70
N ASP A 41 -45.11 62.31 5.88
CA ASP A 41 -46.17 61.58 6.57
C ASP A 41 -47.12 62.53 7.30
N ASP A 42 -48.30 62.76 6.74
CA ASP A 42 -49.31 63.65 7.29
C ASP A 42 -50.15 63.03 8.43
N ARG A 43 -49.91 61.76 8.82
CA ARG A 43 -50.65 61.11 9.92
C ARG A 43 -50.24 61.62 11.29
N TYR A 44 -48.97 62.04 11.44
CA TYR A 44 -48.40 62.48 12.70
C TYR A 44 -48.01 63.96 12.66
N GLY A 45 -48.32 64.71 13.73
CA GLY A 45 -48.03 66.13 13.85
C GLY A 45 -48.29 66.66 15.26
N THR A 46 -47.73 67.82 15.59
CA THR A 46 -47.95 68.49 16.87
C THR A 46 -48.47 69.92 16.68
N GLY A 47 -49.26 70.42 17.63
CA GLY A 47 -49.77 71.79 17.60
C GLY A 47 -50.71 72.13 16.43
N GLY A 48 -51.28 71.13 15.75
CA GLY A 48 -52.14 71.31 14.58
C GLY A 48 -51.42 71.38 13.23
N THR A 49 -50.09 71.20 13.21
CA THR A 49 -49.29 71.11 11.98
C THR A 49 -48.90 69.66 11.73
N PHE A 50 -49.51 69.06 10.72
CA PHE A 50 -49.25 67.68 10.28
C PHE A 50 -48.39 67.68 9.01
N ASN A 51 -48.83 68.42 7.99
CA ASN A 51 -48.05 68.67 6.78
C ASN A 51 -46.96 69.71 7.04
N THR A 52 -45.74 69.22 7.31
CA THR A 52 -44.59 70.03 7.72
C THR A 52 -43.82 70.60 6.52
N SER A 53 -43.90 69.93 5.37
CA SER A 53 -43.26 70.31 4.11
C SER A 53 -44.11 71.27 3.27
N SER A 54 -45.41 71.41 3.56
CA SER A 54 -46.40 72.18 2.81
C SER A 54 -46.52 71.78 1.32
N ASN A 55 -46.28 70.51 1.01
CA ASN A 55 -46.35 69.96 -0.35
C ASN A 55 -47.52 68.95 -0.50
N GLU A 56 -47.81 68.53 -1.75
CA GLU A 56 -48.82 67.52 -2.07
C GLU A 56 -48.22 66.10 -2.21
N ASN A 57 -46.94 65.92 -1.87
CA ASN A 57 -46.29 64.63 -1.97
C ASN A 57 -46.75 63.73 -0.82
N ILE A 58 -46.89 62.43 -1.09
CA ILE A 58 -47.27 61.42 -0.11
C ILE A 58 -45.99 60.70 0.33
N ALA A 59 -45.94 60.24 1.58
CA ALA A 59 -44.82 59.45 2.07
C ALA A 59 -44.73 58.10 1.36
N ASP A 60 -43.51 57.74 0.96
CA ASP A 60 -43.18 56.48 0.30
C ASP A 60 -42.20 55.67 1.16
N ALA A 61 -42.16 54.35 0.96
CA ALA A 61 -41.24 53.47 1.66
C ALA A 61 -39.79 53.87 1.33
N GLY A 62 -38.91 53.96 2.36
CA GLY A 62 -37.52 54.37 2.17
C GLY A 62 -37.28 55.89 2.04
N ASP A 63 -38.25 56.74 2.42
CA ASP A 63 -38.08 58.20 2.48
C ASP A 63 -36.92 58.65 3.41
N TRP A 64 -36.58 57.82 4.40
CA TRP A 64 -35.40 58.01 5.25
C TRP A 64 -34.69 56.67 5.50
N GLY A 65 -33.44 56.73 5.99
CA GLY A 65 -32.58 55.55 6.08
C GLY A 65 -33.04 54.54 7.11
N GLY A 66 -33.14 54.95 8.37
CA GLY A 66 -33.38 54.04 9.49
C GLY A 66 -32.49 54.35 10.68
N VAL A 67 -32.46 53.41 11.62
CA VAL A 67 -31.61 53.43 12.82
C VAL A 67 -30.54 52.35 12.69
N PHE A 68 -29.27 52.76 12.65
CA PHE A 68 -28.12 51.86 12.67
C PHE A 68 -27.53 51.78 14.08
N ALA A 69 -27.62 50.61 14.71
CA ALA A 69 -26.96 50.29 15.97
C ALA A 69 -25.64 49.55 15.69
N GLY A 70 -24.52 50.27 15.77
CA GLY A 70 -23.19 49.71 15.53
C GLY A 70 -22.64 48.87 16.69
N HIS A 71 -21.43 48.36 16.49
CA HIS A 71 -20.74 47.45 17.40
C HIS A 71 -20.64 48.01 18.83
N PHE A 72 -20.99 47.19 19.83
CA PHE A 72 -21.02 47.54 21.26
C PHE A 72 -21.99 48.68 21.62
N SER A 73 -22.84 49.12 20.70
CA SER A 73 -23.88 50.10 21.02
C SER A 73 -25.03 49.47 21.79
N ARG A 74 -25.83 50.32 22.44
CA ARG A 74 -27.03 49.95 23.17
C ARG A 74 -28.25 50.63 22.56
N LEU A 75 -29.29 49.86 22.29
CA LEU A 75 -30.56 50.35 21.80
C LEU A 75 -31.68 49.86 22.70
N SER A 76 -32.50 50.77 23.21
CA SER A 76 -33.76 50.42 23.86
C SER A 76 -34.88 51.20 23.19
N MET A 77 -35.81 50.47 22.58
CA MET A 77 -37.04 50.98 21.98
C MET A 77 -38.23 50.31 22.64
N ASP A 78 -39.18 51.11 23.12
CA ASP A 78 -40.44 50.62 23.67
C ASP A 78 -41.56 51.58 23.23
N HIS A 79 -42.74 51.07 22.89
CA HIS A 79 -43.88 51.88 22.42
C HIS A 79 -43.47 52.96 21.41
N THR A 80 -42.79 52.55 20.34
CA THR A 80 -42.33 53.43 19.26
C THR A 80 -43.11 53.15 17.97
N VAL A 81 -43.18 54.13 17.07
CA VAL A 81 -43.64 53.95 15.69
C VAL A 81 -42.48 54.24 14.74
N MET A 82 -42.16 53.29 13.87
CA MET A 82 -41.12 53.36 12.85
C MET A 82 -41.79 53.22 11.48
N ALA A 83 -41.97 54.34 10.79
CA ALA A 83 -42.67 54.36 9.51
C ALA A 83 -41.86 54.99 8.38
N TYR A 84 -42.02 54.46 7.16
CA TYR A 84 -41.39 55.00 5.94
C TYR A 84 -39.85 55.03 5.95
N GLY A 85 -39.21 54.17 6.77
CA GLY A 85 -37.75 53.96 6.81
C GLY A 85 -37.27 52.97 5.76
N GLY A 86 -36.00 52.55 5.83
CA GLY A 86 -35.44 51.54 4.92
C GLY A 86 -34.85 52.11 3.61
N GLY A 87 -34.34 53.34 3.65
CA GLY A 87 -34.00 54.13 2.47
C GLY A 87 -32.51 54.37 2.20
N VAL A 88 -32.25 55.04 1.06
CA VAL A 88 -30.90 55.46 0.67
C VAL A 88 -30.52 56.76 1.35
N THR A 89 -29.38 56.77 2.07
CA THR A 89 -28.85 57.98 2.71
C THR A 89 -27.42 58.29 2.28
N ARG A 90 -27.01 59.53 2.51
CA ARG A 90 -25.66 59.98 2.20
C ARG A 90 -24.65 59.39 3.18
N VAL A 91 -23.57 58.82 2.66
CA VAL A 91 -22.40 58.33 3.42
C VAL A 91 -21.12 59.02 2.93
N GLU A 92 -19.96 58.65 3.49
CA GLU A 92 -18.66 59.24 3.13
C GLU A 92 -18.36 59.05 1.63
N GLY A 93 -18.54 60.12 0.84
CA GLY A 93 -18.19 60.14 -0.59
C GLY A 93 -19.16 59.39 -1.52
N ASN A 94 -20.26 58.81 -1.02
CA ASN A 94 -21.25 58.10 -1.83
C ASN A 94 -22.64 58.08 -1.13
N PHE A 95 -23.57 57.29 -1.66
CA PHE A 95 -24.86 56.96 -1.05
C PHE A 95 -24.94 55.45 -0.81
N ASN A 96 -25.56 55.06 0.31
CA ASN A 96 -25.83 53.66 0.66
C ASN A 96 -27.21 53.54 1.28
N ALA A 97 -27.82 52.38 1.07
CA ALA A 97 -29.07 52.00 1.70
C ALA A 97 -28.85 51.43 3.11
N PHE A 98 -29.87 51.59 3.94
CA PHE A 98 -29.93 51.07 5.30
C PHE A 98 -31.33 50.52 5.55
N ASN A 99 -31.45 49.45 6.33
CA ASN A 99 -32.74 48.95 6.80
C ASN A 99 -33.33 49.92 7.83
N THR A 100 -34.63 49.77 8.09
CA THR A 100 -35.33 50.60 9.09
C THR A 100 -34.69 50.48 10.46
N LEU A 101 -34.29 49.27 10.84
CA LEU A 101 -33.49 48.99 12.01
C LEU A 101 -32.37 48.00 11.67
N GLU A 102 -31.12 48.38 11.96
CA GLU A 102 -29.96 47.50 11.84
C GLU A 102 -29.28 47.32 13.19
N ILE A 103 -29.00 46.07 13.58
CA ILE A 103 -28.41 45.68 14.85
C ILE A 103 -27.13 44.89 14.57
N HIS A 104 -25.98 45.56 14.68
CA HIS A 104 -24.67 44.99 14.35
C HIS A 104 -23.83 44.81 15.61
N GLN A 105 -23.74 43.58 16.12
CA GLN A 105 -23.01 43.26 17.37
C GLN A 105 -23.33 44.25 18.51
N ALA A 106 -24.62 44.58 18.63
CA ALA A 106 -25.15 45.56 19.56
C ALA A 106 -26.11 44.90 20.55
N GLU A 107 -26.27 45.49 21.73
CA GLU A 107 -27.28 45.09 22.72
C GLU A 107 -28.56 45.87 22.43
N ALA A 108 -29.63 45.18 22.02
CA ALA A 108 -30.86 45.83 21.59
C ALA A 108 -32.10 45.20 22.24
N ARG A 109 -32.99 46.06 22.74
CA ARG A 109 -34.34 45.73 23.17
C ARG A 109 -35.33 46.52 22.30
N VAL A 110 -36.24 45.82 21.65
CA VAL A 110 -37.30 46.40 20.81
C VAL A 110 -38.62 45.78 21.26
N ALA A 111 -39.38 46.55 22.02
CA ALA A 111 -40.64 46.10 22.60
C ALA A 111 -41.81 46.96 22.13
N HIS A 112 -42.99 46.37 21.98
CA HIS A 112 -44.28 47.06 21.73
C HIS A 112 -44.23 48.12 20.61
N THR A 113 -43.37 47.94 19.62
CA THR A 113 -43.09 48.92 18.57
C THR A 113 -43.84 48.56 17.29
N LEU A 114 -44.38 49.57 16.61
CA LEU A 114 -45.02 49.44 15.32
C LEU A 114 -44.03 49.75 14.20
N PHE A 115 -43.82 48.79 13.30
CA PHE A 115 -43.09 48.98 12.04
C PHE A 115 -44.07 48.89 10.87
N GLU A 116 -44.22 49.98 10.11
CA GLU A 116 -45.11 50.02 8.94
C GLU A 116 -44.61 50.84 7.75
N PHE A 117 -44.98 50.44 6.54
CA PHE A 117 -44.67 51.15 5.29
C PHE A 117 -43.17 51.40 5.07
N ASN A 118 -42.32 50.50 5.57
CA ASN A 118 -40.88 50.59 5.43
C ASN A 118 -40.39 49.87 4.17
N GLY A 119 -39.27 50.35 3.61
CA GLY A 119 -38.59 49.73 2.47
C GLY A 119 -37.59 48.65 2.86
N ASP A 120 -37.06 47.96 1.86
CA ASP A 120 -36.16 46.81 1.98
C ASP A 120 -34.75 47.14 2.53
N GLY A 121 -34.35 48.40 2.51
CA GLY A 121 -33.00 48.81 2.93
C GLY A 121 -31.90 48.48 1.92
N LEU A 122 -32.24 48.16 0.67
CA LEU A 122 -31.28 47.87 -0.41
C LEU A 122 -31.16 49.00 -1.45
N GLY A 123 -30.07 48.95 -2.23
CA GLY A 123 -29.81 49.87 -3.34
C GLY A 123 -28.61 50.81 -3.16
N ALA A 124 -28.59 51.88 -3.97
CA ALA A 124 -27.52 52.87 -4.11
C ALA A 124 -26.23 52.41 -4.84
N GLN A 125 -25.21 53.29 -4.92
CA GLN A 125 -23.98 53.10 -5.73
C GLN A 125 -22.71 52.89 -4.88
N GLY A 126 -22.83 52.83 -3.55
CA GLY A 126 -21.68 52.64 -2.65
C GLY A 126 -21.21 51.19 -2.58
N PRO A 127 -20.04 50.96 -1.94
CA PRO A 127 -19.51 49.61 -1.76
C PRO A 127 -20.33 48.82 -0.73
N VAL A 128 -20.43 47.50 -0.92
CA VAL A 128 -21.15 46.54 -0.05
C VAL A 128 -20.72 46.63 1.42
N THR A 129 -19.47 46.99 1.71
CA THR A 129 -18.96 47.13 3.09
C THR A 129 -19.40 48.41 3.80
N ARG A 130 -20.09 49.32 3.09
CA ARG A 130 -20.65 50.58 3.60
C ARG A 130 -19.68 51.39 4.47
N PHE A 131 -18.41 51.42 4.06
CA PHE A 131 -17.30 52.11 4.74
C PHE A 131 -17.05 51.63 6.19
N GLY A 132 -17.19 50.32 6.43
CA GLY A 132 -16.94 49.71 7.75
C GLY A 132 -18.20 49.44 8.56
N ARG A 133 -19.39 49.71 8.00
CA ARG A 133 -20.69 49.39 8.62
C ARG A 133 -21.13 47.95 8.32
N GLY A 134 -20.42 47.26 7.43
CA GLY A 134 -20.75 45.90 7.00
C GLY A 134 -21.84 45.90 5.93
N PHE A 135 -22.12 44.73 5.37
CA PHE A 135 -23.24 44.53 4.44
C PHE A 135 -24.56 44.49 5.19
N ASN A 136 -25.64 44.68 4.45
CA ASN A 136 -27.01 44.40 4.85
C ASN A 136 -27.75 43.66 3.72
N GLU A 137 -28.94 43.14 4.02
CA GLU A 137 -29.85 42.44 3.10
C GLU A 137 -31.27 42.97 3.28
N ALA A 138 -32.20 42.56 2.40
CA ALA A 138 -33.58 43.01 2.43
C ALA A 138 -34.25 42.66 3.77
N SER A 139 -34.66 43.66 4.56
CA SER A 139 -35.40 43.45 5.80
C SER A 139 -35.90 44.76 6.44
N VAL A 140 -36.91 44.69 7.31
CA VAL A 140 -37.25 45.80 8.22
C VAL A 140 -36.26 45.85 9.39
N ILE A 141 -36.04 44.71 10.07
CA ILE A 141 -35.11 44.55 11.19
C ILE A 141 -33.99 43.60 10.78
N PHE A 142 -32.80 44.14 10.56
CA PHE A 142 -31.61 43.39 10.17
C PHE A 142 -30.68 43.17 11.36
N VAL A 143 -30.40 41.91 11.69
CA VAL A 143 -29.58 41.50 12.84
C VAL A 143 -28.32 40.79 12.37
N ARG A 144 -27.16 41.26 12.83
CA ARG A 144 -25.86 40.65 12.50
C ARG A 144 -24.99 40.46 13.74
N GLY A 145 -24.74 39.20 14.08
CA GLY A 145 -23.86 38.82 15.20
C GLY A 145 -24.29 39.40 16.54
N ALA A 146 -25.60 39.51 16.77
CA ALA A 146 -26.21 40.06 17.98
C ALA A 146 -27.42 39.21 18.38
N GLN A 147 -27.73 39.16 19.67
CA GLN A 147 -28.91 38.47 20.20
C GLN A 147 -29.89 39.50 20.81
N PRO A 148 -30.67 40.22 19.99
CA PRO A 148 -31.61 41.22 20.49
C PRO A 148 -32.81 40.58 21.21
N VAL A 149 -33.50 41.40 22.00
CA VAL A 149 -34.85 41.13 22.51
C VAL A 149 -35.84 41.84 21.59
N ILE A 150 -36.70 41.09 20.90
CA ILE A 150 -37.72 41.61 19.98
C ILE A 150 -39.06 41.05 20.44
N MET A 151 -39.85 41.88 21.11
CA MET A 151 -41.06 41.41 21.79
C MET A 151 -42.30 42.26 21.54
N GLY A 152 -43.46 41.62 21.35
CA GLY A 152 -44.74 42.32 21.37
C GLY A 152 -44.89 43.37 20.26
N ASN A 153 -44.05 43.32 19.23
CA ASN A 153 -44.04 44.31 18.17
C ASN A 153 -45.14 44.02 17.15
N THR A 154 -45.58 45.04 16.42
CA THR A 154 -46.44 44.86 15.24
C THR A 154 -45.64 45.24 14.00
N ILE A 155 -45.38 44.29 13.11
CA ILE A 155 -44.59 44.49 11.89
C ILE A 155 -45.49 44.22 10.69
N ARG A 156 -45.94 45.26 10.01
CA ARG A 156 -46.92 45.13 8.93
C ARG A 156 -46.77 46.10 7.78
N ASP A 157 -47.29 45.74 6.62
CA ASP A 157 -47.39 46.62 5.45
C ASP A 157 -46.03 47.18 5.01
N ASN A 158 -44.96 46.36 5.08
CA ASN A 158 -43.61 46.75 4.67
C ASN A 158 -43.24 46.06 3.34
N GLU A 159 -42.47 46.76 2.50
CA GLU A 159 -41.92 46.23 1.24
C GLU A 159 -40.57 45.53 1.50
N ALA A 160 -40.55 44.65 2.51
CA ALA A 160 -39.36 43.94 2.98
C ALA A 160 -39.72 42.72 3.82
N PRO A 161 -38.83 41.73 3.99
CA PRO A 161 -38.94 40.71 5.04
C PRO A 161 -39.03 41.34 6.44
N ALA A 162 -39.90 40.81 7.30
CA ALA A 162 -40.10 41.38 8.64
C ALA A 162 -38.81 41.42 9.48
N MET A 163 -38.05 40.33 9.48
CA MET A 163 -36.77 40.23 10.19
C MET A 163 -35.76 39.41 9.39
N SER A 164 -34.48 39.72 9.57
CA SER A 164 -33.37 38.92 9.03
C SER A 164 -32.28 38.75 10.08
N ILE A 165 -31.82 37.52 10.28
CA ILE A 165 -30.76 37.16 11.22
C ILE A 165 -29.80 36.18 10.56
N ASN A 166 -28.57 36.08 11.07
CA ASN A 166 -27.61 35.08 10.60
C ASN A 166 -27.66 33.85 11.53
N VAL A 167 -27.52 32.62 11.01
CA VAL A 167 -27.66 31.39 11.85
C VAL A 167 -26.77 31.40 13.11
N ASN A 168 -25.52 31.86 13.00
CA ASN A 168 -24.60 31.99 14.15
C ASN A 168 -25.02 33.01 15.24
N ALA A 169 -26.08 33.78 15.05
CA ALA A 169 -26.64 34.67 16.07
C ALA A 169 -27.77 34.00 16.87
N LEU A 170 -28.38 32.93 16.35
CA LEU A 170 -29.29 32.02 17.05
C LEU A 170 -28.45 31.01 17.84
N ASN A 171 -27.63 31.47 18.80
CA ASN A 171 -26.65 30.63 19.49
C ASN A 171 -27.14 30.12 20.86
N SER A 172 -26.43 29.19 21.50
CA SER A 172 -26.85 28.60 22.78
C SER A 172 -26.73 29.50 24.03
N ASP A 173 -26.33 30.76 23.88
CA ASP A 173 -26.21 31.69 25.00
C ASP A 173 -27.59 32.01 25.59
N LEU A 174 -27.76 31.83 26.90
CA LEU A 174 -28.98 32.21 27.59
C LEU A 174 -29.19 33.73 27.55
N ARG A 175 -30.30 34.17 26.95
CA ARG A 175 -30.71 35.58 26.92
C ARG A 175 -32.07 35.73 27.58
N ARG A 176 -32.19 36.79 28.36
CA ARG A 176 -33.44 37.21 29.00
C ARG A 176 -33.75 38.64 28.63
N ASP A 177 -35.01 39.02 28.72
CA ASP A 177 -35.38 40.44 28.67
C ASP A 177 -34.66 41.21 29.79
N THR A 178 -34.01 42.32 29.43
CA THR A 178 -33.36 43.22 30.40
C THR A 178 -34.36 44.20 31.01
N GLY A 179 -35.52 44.36 30.38
CA GLY A 179 -36.51 45.37 30.72
C GLY A 179 -36.13 46.76 30.25
N ARG A 180 -37.03 47.70 30.51
CA ARG A 180 -36.89 49.12 30.24
C ARG A 180 -35.76 49.74 31.05
N GLN A 181 -35.09 50.71 30.45
CA GLN A 181 -34.02 51.51 31.06
C GLN A 181 -34.56 52.80 31.69
N SER A 182 -35.84 53.12 31.47
CA SER A 182 -36.56 54.23 32.08
C SER A 182 -37.92 53.79 32.64
N GLY A 183 -38.35 54.41 33.74
CA GLY A 183 -39.63 54.10 34.37
C GLY A 183 -39.63 52.76 35.12
N GLU A 184 -40.78 52.06 35.10
CA GLU A 184 -40.89 50.69 35.61
C GLU A 184 -40.12 49.73 34.69
N ILE A 185 -39.46 48.72 35.27
CA ILE A 185 -38.57 47.80 34.56
C ILE A 185 -39.32 47.03 33.45
N ASP A 186 -40.60 46.71 33.65
CA ASP A 186 -41.46 46.06 32.65
C ASP A 186 -40.78 44.94 31.86
N ARG A 187 -40.13 44.03 32.61
CA ARG A 187 -39.36 42.91 32.06
C ARG A 187 -40.28 41.70 31.91
N LEU A 188 -40.13 40.97 30.80
CA LEU A 188 -40.73 39.64 30.66
C LEU A 188 -40.17 38.64 31.68
N GLU A 189 -41.06 38.01 32.45
CA GLU A 189 -40.73 36.91 33.37
C GLU A 189 -41.08 35.55 32.74
N GLY A 190 -40.44 34.47 33.21
CA GLY A 190 -40.73 33.09 32.78
C GLY A 190 -39.80 32.52 31.70
N TYR A 191 -39.18 33.36 30.86
CA TYR A 191 -38.34 32.92 29.74
C TYR A 191 -36.85 33.11 30.04
N ARG A 192 -36.36 32.50 31.13
CA ARG A 192 -34.95 32.62 31.54
C ARG A 192 -34.06 31.53 30.93
N ASP A 193 -34.67 30.59 30.22
CA ASP A 193 -34.08 29.47 29.48
C ASP A 193 -33.90 29.74 27.98
N ASN A 194 -34.44 30.85 27.45
CA ASN A 194 -34.33 31.22 26.04
C ASN A 194 -32.87 31.27 25.57
N GLN A 195 -32.58 30.62 24.45
CA GLN A 195 -31.24 30.57 23.86
C GLN A 195 -31.16 31.48 22.64
N GLY A 196 -30.12 32.31 22.54
CA GLY A 196 -29.95 33.21 21.41
C GLY A 196 -30.82 34.48 21.54
N PRO A 197 -31.27 35.13 20.45
CA PRO A 197 -32.20 36.26 20.54
C PRO A 197 -33.50 35.83 21.24
N LEU A 198 -34.18 36.77 21.90
CA LEU A 198 -35.50 36.51 22.48
C LEU A 198 -36.55 37.11 21.55
N ILE A 199 -37.26 36.26 20.80
CA ILE A 199 -38.30 36.69 19.86
C ILE A 199 -39.62 36.13 20.36
N LEU A 200 -40.52 37.03 20.81
CA LEU A 200 -41.78 36.59 21.39
C LEU A 200 -42.94 37.56 21.14
N ASP A 201 -44.15 37.05 20.98
CA ASP A 201 -45.42 37.79 20.91
C ASP A 201 -45.47 38.85 19.79
N ASN A 202 -44.64 38.71 18.76
CA ASN A 202 -44.64 39.62 17.62
C ASN A 202 -45.82 39.32 16.68
N ARG A 203 -46.51 40.38 16.25
CA ARG A 203 -47.63 40.30 15.30
C ARG A 203 -47.18 40.72 13.91
N ILE A 204 -47.14 39.78 12.98
CA ILE A 204 -46.50 39.98 11.67
C ILE A 204 -47.51 39.72 10.55
N GLY A 205 -47.66 40.66 9.62
CA GLY A 205 -48.55 40.44 8.47
C GLY A 205 -48.37 41.47 7.35
N ASN A 206 -48.61 41.06 6.11
CA ASN A 206 -48.47 41.90 4.92
C ASN A 206 -47.05 42.51 4.76
N ASN A 207 -46.02 41.71 5.01
CA ASN A 207 -44.63 42.00 4.64
C ASN A 207 -44.24 41.08 3.47
N ASP A 208 -43.10 41.30 2.80
CA ASP A 208 -42.64 40.38 1.75
C ASP A 208 -42.46 38.95 2.28
N ILE A 209 -41.91 38.82 3.50
CA ILE A 209 -41.85 37.58 4.26
C ILE A 209 -42.36 37.86 5.68
N ASN A 210 -43.40 37.13 6.08
CA ASN A 210 -44.02 37.19 7.41
C ASN A 210 -43.36 36.20 8.37
N GLY A 211 -42.06 36.35 8.60
CA GLY A 211 -41.26 35.49 9.47
C GLY A 211 -39.86 36.06 9.68
N ILE A 212 -38.97 35.24 10.24
CA ILE A 212 -37.55 35.57 10.37
C ILE A 212 -36.74 34.87 9.30
N VAL A 213 -36.11 35.65 8.41
CA VAL A 213 -35.19 35.10 7.42
C VAL A 213 -33.86 34.76 8.10
N VAL A 214 -33.58 33.47 8.25
CA VAL A 214 -32.31 32.96 8.78
C VAL A 214 -31.37 32.71 7.62
N ARG A 215 -30.30 33.49 7.59
CA ARG A 215 -29.30 33.42 6.53
C ARG A 215 -28.36 32.25 6.72
N GLY A 216 -28.28 31.42 5.68
CA GLY A 216 -27.42 30.25 5.61
C GLY A 216 -25.94 30.62 5.62
N GLN A 217 -25.15 29.82 6.33
CA GLN A 217 -23.70 29.88 6.40
C GLN A 217 -23.20 28.65 7.16
N THR A 218 -21.89 28.46 7.23
CA THR A 218 -21.30 27.49 8.15
C THR A 218 -21.53 27.91 9.60
N VAL A 219 -22.03 26.97 10.39
CA VAL A 219 -22.24 27.09 11.83
C VAL A 219 -20.87 27.01 12.53
N THR A 220 -20.55 28.03 13.31
CA THR A 220 -19.23 28.22 13.98
C THR A 220 -19.33 28.29 15.50
N THR A 221 -20.55 28.28 16.01
CA THR A 221 -20.93 28.17 17.42
C THR A 221 -22.10 27.19 17.51
N GLU A 222 -22.43 26.65 18.67
CA GLU A 222 -23.70 25.93 18.83
C GLU A 222 -24.87 26.89 18.54
N SER A 223 -25.70 26.53 17.56
CA SER A 223 -26.90 27.26 17.16
C SER A 223 -28.14 26.53 17.68
N VAL A 224 -29.02 27.23 18.39
CA VAL A 224 -30.25 26.69 18.96
C VAL A 224 -31.43 27.53 18.50
N TRP A 225 -32.45 26.88 17.96
CA TRP A 225 -33.67 27.53 17.50
C TRP A 225 -34.82 26.99 18.36
N ASP A 226 -35.34 27.83 19.24
CA ASP A 226 -36.40 27.51 20.19
C ASP A 226 -37.57 28.52 20.17
N ASP A 227 -37.51 29.56 19.32
CA ASP A 227 -38.61 30.52 19.15
C ASP A 227 -39.79 29.87 18.38
N THR A 228 -40.73 29.24 19.10
CA THR A 228 -41.87 28.49 18.52
C THR A 228 -43.01 29.36 18.00
N ASP A 229 -43.02 30.65 18.31
CA ASP A 229 -44.09 31.58 17.95
C ASP A 229 -43.79 32.41 16.69
N ILE A 230 -42.74 32.06 15.95
CA ILE A 230 -42.39 32.67 14.66
C ILE A 230 -41.85 31.64 13.66
N VAL A 231 -42.18 31.84 12.39
CA VAL A 231 -41.66 31.00 11.31
C VAL A 231 -40.23 31.42 10.98
N HIS A 232 -39.30 30.47 11.07
CA HIS A 232 -37.94 30.63 10.56
C HIS A 232 -37.91 30.30 9.07
N VAL A 233 -37.28 31.15 8.26
CA VAL A 233 -37.25 31.01 6.80
C VAL A 233 -35.79 30.97 6.33
N VAL A 234 -35.37 29.90 5.67
CA VAL A 234 -34.04 29.78 5.08
C VAL A 234 -34.19 29.88 3.57
N LEU A 235 -33.51 30.85 2.97
CA LEU A 235 -33.57 31.14 1.54
C LEU A 235 -32.20 30.96 0.92
N ASP A 236 -32.15 30.31 -0.25
CA ASP A 236 -31.01 30.21 -1.20
C ASP A 236 -29.71 29.58 -0.65
N ASP A 237 -29.25 29.93 0.55
CA ASP A 237 -27.98 29.50 1.14
C ASP A 237 -28.13 28.26 2.05
N MET A 238 -27.34 27.22 1.79
CA MET A 238 -27.27 26.02 2.62
C MET A 238 -26.64 26.29 4.00
N ILE A 239 -27.19 25.68 5.05
CA ILE A 239 -26.59 25.67 6.39
C ILE A 239 -25.69 24.45 6.52
N TYR A 240 -24.41 24.70 6.76
CA TYR A 240 -23.41 23.65 6.99
C TYR A 240 -23.02 23.59 8.46
N VAL A 241 -23.06 22.40 9.05
CA VAL A 241 -22.55 22.14 10.40
C VAL A 241 -21.27 21.31 10.26
N SER A 242 -20.11 21.94 10.48
CA SER A 242 -18.80 21.27 10.42
C SER A 242 -18.45 20.58 11.73
N ASP A 243 -17.24 20.01 11.79
CA ASP A 243 -16.69 19.34 12.99
C ASP A 243 -16.90 20.14 14.28
N PHE A 244 -17.19 19.40 15.34
CA PHE A 244 -17.28 19.93 16.68
C PHE A 244 -15.88 20.30 17.18
N HIS A 245 -15.73 21.54 17.64
CA HIS A 245 -14.48 22.01 18.24
C HIS A 245 -14.62 22.27 19.73
N THR A 246 -15.54 23.15 20.12
CA THR A 246 -15.79 23.48 21.54
C THR A 246 -17.27 23.78 21.75
N PHE A 247 -17.83 24.60 20.85
CA PHE A 247 -19.25 24.82 20.71
C PHE A 247 -19.53 24.84 19.21
N THR A 248 -20.09 23.77 18.66
CA THR A 248 -20.57 23.70 17.27
C THR A 248 -21.73 22.71 17.23
N GLY A 249 -22.76 22.99 16.44
CA GLY A 249 -23.93 22.13 16.32
C GLY A 249 -25.14 22.95 15.94
N LEU A 250 -26.16 22.31 15.38
CA LEU A 250 -27.47 22.92 15.14
C LEU A 250 -28.53 22.12 15.88
N ARG A 251 -29.21 22.74 16.83
CA ARG A 251 -30.32 22.15 17.58
C ARG A 251 -31.61 22.92 17.29
N LEU A 252 -32.61 22.20 16.79
CA LEU A 252 -33.94 22.70 16.51
C LEU A 252 -34.89 22.08 17.53
N GLU A 253 -35.55 22.91 18.33
CA GLU A 253 -36.33 22.47 19.47
C GLU A 253 -37.76 22.98 19.37
N SER A 254 -38.73 22.09 19.54
CA SER A 254 -40.09 22.51 19.82
C SER A 254 -40.37 22.47 21.32
N SER A 255 -41.42 23.16 21.75
CA SER A 255 -41.87 23.13 23.14
C SER A 255 -42.95 22.06 23.34
N PRO A 256 -43.26 21.69 24.59
CA PRO A 256 -44.36 20.76 24.89
C PRO A 256 -45.73 21.23 24.38
N THR A 257 -45.90 22.53 24.15
CA THR A 257 -47.18 23.16 23.78
C THR A 257 -47.20 23.72 22.37
N GLU A 258 -46.04 23.94 21.74
CA GLU A 258 -45.93 24.63 20.46
C GLU A 258 -44.86 24.02 19.55
N SER A 259 -45.18 23.90 18.27
CA SER A 259 -44.26 23.41 17.23
C SER A 259 -43.26 24.49 16.82
N LEU A 260 -42.01 24.13 16.59
CA LEU A 260 -41.08 24.98 15.86
C LEU A 260 -41.32 24.81 14.35
N VAL A 261 -41.45 25.91 13.61
CA VAL A 261 -41.69 25.88 12.16
C VAL A 261 -40.51 26.51 11.43
N VAL A 262 -39.86 25.71 10.59
CA VAL A 262 -38.81 26.16 9.66
C VAL A 262 -39.28 25.90 8.22
N LYS A 263 -39.18 26.93 7.39
CA LYS A 263 -39.52 26.89 5.97
C LYS A 263 -38.29 27.15 5.12
N PHE A 264 -38.16 26.40 4.04
CA PHE A 264 -37.05 26.46 3.11
C PHE A 264 -37.55 26.80 1.71
N PHE A 265 -36.77 27.58 0.97
CA PHE A 265 -37.03 27.82 -0.44
C PHE A 265 -35.78 28.24 -1.19
N ASP A 266 -35.60 27.67 -2.37
CA ASP A 266 -34.55 28.07 -3.30
C ASP A 266 -35.16 28.85 -4.46
N SER A 267 -34.73 30.09 -4.64
CA SER A 267 -35.18 30.92 -5.77
C SER A 267 -34.45 30.59 -7.08
N ASP A 268 -33.28 29.94 -7.03
CA ASP A 268 -32.49 29.54 -8.19
C ASP A 268 -32.68 28.05 -8.54
N THR A 269 -33.68 27.79 -9.38
CA THR A 269 -33.96 26.44 -9.92
C THR A 269 -32.82 25.82 -10.76
N THR A 270 -31.73 26.55 -11.01
CA THR A 270 -30.56 26.05 -11.73
C THR A 270 -29.41 25.64 -10.82
N ASP A 271 -29.47 25.94 -9.51
CA ASP A 271 -28.50 25.46 -8.55
C ASP A 271 -28.67 23.95 -8.30
N THR A 272 -27.55 23.25 -8.28
CA THR A 272 -27.49 21.82 -7.92
C THR A 272 -27.39 21.63 -6.40
N ASN A 273 -27.06 22.68 -5.65
CA ASN A 273 -26.96 22.70 -4.19
C ASN A 273 -28.19 23.40 -3.58
N LEU A 274 -29.35 22.76 -3.67
CA LEU A 274 -30.58 23.24 -3.07
C LEU A 274 -30.38 23.60 -1.58
N VAL A 275 -31.08 24.65 -1.12
CA VAL A 275 -31.09 25.03 0.30
C VAL A 275 -31.46 23.86 1.22
N GLY A 276 -30.81 23.75 2.38
CA GLY A 276 -31.06 22.66 3.33
C GLY A 276 -30.14 22.69 4.54
N LEU A 277 -30.16 21.60 5.31
CA LEU A 277 -29.31 21.41 6.49
C LEU A 277 -28.33 20.27 6.22
N THR A 278 -27.03 20.52 6.32
CA THR A 278 -26.01 19.48 6.11
C THR A 278 -25.03 19.44 7.26
N ALA A 279 -24.93 18.29 7.92
CA ALA A 279 -23.84 17.98 8.84
C ALA A 279 -22.68 17.36 8.05
N LEU A 280 -21.48 17.86 8.28
CA LEU A 280 -20.24 17.45 7.64
C LEU A 280 -19.29 16.85 8.68
N GLY A 281 -18.23 16.19 8.23
CA GLY A 281 -17.06 15.99 9.07
C GLY A 281 -15.79 15.79 8.26
N LEU A 282 -14.63 16.13 8.84
CA LEU A 282 -13.34 15.91 8.19
C LEU A 282 -12.72 14.56 8.62
N PRO A 283 -12.10 13.80 7.69
CA PRO A 283 -11.34 12.62 8.06
C PRO A 283 -10.09 13.02 8.86
N HIS A 284 -9.86 12.35 9.99
CA HIS A 284 -8.69 12.57 10.84
C HIS A 284 -8.22 11.23 11.45
N GLU A 285 -6.91 11.10 11.70
CA GLU A 285 -6.27 9.92 12.29
C GLU A 285 -6.57 9.70 13.78
N VAL A 286 -7.46 10.49 14.40
CA VAL A 286 -7.75 10.43 15.84
C VAL A 286 -9.12 9.84 16.14
N ASP A 287 -9.15 8.83 17.02
CA ASP A 287 -10.36 8.15 17.49
C ASP A 287 -11.38 9.09 18.17
N ASP A 288 -10.92 10.20 18.75
CA ASP A 288 -11.75 11.16 19.50
C ASP A 288 -12.32 12.30 18.61
N ARG A 289 -12.31 12.15 17.27
CA ARG A 289 -12.89 13.16 16.37
C ARG A 289 -14.41 13.20 16.50
N ILE A 290 -14.95 14.38 16.76
CA ILE A 290 -16.39 14.65 16.82
C ILE A 290 -16.80 15.43 15.56
N GLY A 291 -17.58 14.79 14.69
CA GLY A 291 -18.11 15.40 13.46
C GLY A 291 -19.17 16.47 13.70
N GLY A 292 -19.76 17.00 12.63
CA GLY A 292 -20.90 17.91 12.70
C GLY A 292 -22.16 17.26 13.29
N ILE A 293 -22.94 18.06 14.02
CA ILE A 293 -24.08 17.62 14.81
C ILE A 293 -25.33 18.41 14.42
N ILE A 294 -26.35 17.73 13.87
CA ILE A 294 -27.70 18.29 13.71
C ILE A 294 -28.66 17.51 14.59
N GLN A 295 -29.40 18.22 15.43
CA GLN A 295 -30.39 17.67 16.35
C GLN A 295 -31.73 18.34 16.10
N VAL A 296 -32.70 17.57 15.62
CA VAL A 296 -34.08 18.01 15.43
C VAL A 296 -34.93 17.31 16.48
N ILE A 297 -35.31 18.05 17.52
CA ILE A 297 -35.93 17.50 18.73
C ILE A 297 -37.33 18.09 18.87
N GLY A 298 -38.32 17.39 18.32
CA GLY A 298 -39.72 17.69 18.57
C GLY A 298 -40.23 17.11 19.90
N GLN A 299 -41.38 17.59 20.36
CA GLN A 299 -42.12 17.06 21.51
C GLN A 299 -43.38 16.31 21.05
N PRO A 300 -43.87 15.32 21.83
CA PRO A 300 -45.11 14.61 21.50
C PRO A 300 -46.31 15.55 21.37
N GLY A 301 -46.87 15.66 20.17
CA GLY A 301 -48.02 16.54 19.88
C GLY A 301 -47.64 17.91 19.29
N SER A 302 -46.38 18.31 19.45
CA SER A 302 -45.81 19.58 18.98
C SER A 302 -44.51 19.28 18.22
N PRO A 303 -44.56 18.83 16.96
CA PRO A 303 -43.37 18.45 16.23
C PRO A 303 -42.48 19.64 15.85
N VAL A 304 -41.22 19.39 15.51
CA VAL A 304 -40.46 20.33 14.68
C VAL A 304 -40.90 20.14 13.23
N VAL A 305 -41.38 21.20 12.59
CA VAL A 305 -41.89 21.20 11.22
C VAL A 305 -40.85 21.81 10.29
N LEU A 306 -40.40 21.04 9.31
CA LEU A 306 -39.48 21.46 8.25
C LEU A 306 -40.20 21.32 6.91
N THR A 307 -40.50 22.43 6.24
CA THR A 307 -41.35 22.42 5.03
C THR A 307 -40.94 23.48 4.00
N SER A 308 -41.65 23.57 2.88
CA SER A 308 -41.44 24.61 1.86
C SER A 308 -41.99 25.96 2.33
N LEU A 309 -41.37 27.06 1.90
CA LEU A 309 -41.91 28.42 2.08
C LEU A 309 -43.33 28.56 1.52
N ASN A 310 -43.64 27.84 0.45
CA ASN A 310 -44.95 27.89 -0.21
C ASN A 310 -46.02 27.07 0.52
N ASP A 311 -45.68 26.37 1.61
CA ASP A 311 -46.62 25.56 2.37
C ASP A 311 -47.42 26.41 3.37
N ASP A 312 -48.65 26.78 3.00
CA ASP A 312 -49.57 27.52 3.87
C ASP A 312 -50.35 26.64 4.87
N SER A 313 -50.11 25.33 4.89
CA SER A 313 -50.79 24.46 5.86
C SER A 313 -50.16 24.53 7.25
N GLU A 314 -48.89 24.90 7.32
CA GLU A 314 -48.10 25.02 8.54
C GLU A 314 -47.67 26.49 8.75
N GLY A 315 -47.66 26.95 10.00
CA GLY A 315 -47.34 28.33 10.33
C GLY A 315 -47.12 28.50 11.84
N ALA A 316 -46.54 29.63 12.21
CA ALA A 316 -46.25 29.99 13.60
C ALA A 316 -46.54 31.48 13.82
N GLY A 317 -46.97 31.83 15.02
CA GLY A 317 -47.30 33.20 15.40
C GLY A 317 -48.63 33.70 14.87
N PHE A 318 -48.86 35.01 15.06
CA PHE A 318 -50.13 35.66 14.78
C PHE A 318 -49.97 36.88 13.87
N ARG A 319 -51.01 37.13 13.09
CA ARG A 319 -51.20 38.37 12.34
C ARG A 319 -51.65 39.50 13.27
N PRO A 320 -51.56 40.77 12.82
CA PRO A 320 -52.08 41.91 13.56
C PRO A 320 -53.58 41.85 13.89
N ASP A 321 -54.37 41.08 13.14
CA ASP A 321 -55.80 40.85 13.39
C ASP A 321 -56.09 39.73 14.41
N GLY A 322 -55.05 39.00 14.84
CA GLY A 322 -55.12 37.90 15.80
C GLY A 322 -55.33 36.51 15.17
N ASP A 323 -55.46 36.41 13.86
CA ASP A 323 -55.50 35.12 13.16
C ASP A 323 -54.09 34.50 13.10
N GLY A 324 -54.00 33.18 12.96
CA GLY A 324 -52.72 32.49 12.80
C GLY A 324 -51.98 32.92 11.52
N GLN A 325 -50.66 33.07 11.59
CA GLN A 325 -49.84 33.44 10.45
C GLN A 325 -49.37 32.21 9.67
N ASN A 326 -50.17 31.80 8.68
CA ASN A 326 -49.87 30.68 7.80
C ASN A 326 -49.25 31.07 6.45
N ASP A 327 -49.49 32.31 6.01
CA ASP A 327 -49.07 32.85 4.71
C ASP A 327 -47.72 33.57 4.88
N THR A 328 -46.65 32.77 4.89
CA THR A 328 -45.31 33.25 5.22
C THR A 328 -44.70 34.07 4.08
N ASN A 329 -45.00 33.76 2.82
CA ASN A 329 -44.50 34.45 1.63
C ASN A 329 -45.43 35.58 1.12
N ASN A 330 -46.57 35.80 1.79
CA ASN A 330 -47.51 36.88 1.51
C ASN A 330 -48.07 36.90 0.07
N ASP A 331 -48.20 35.74 -0.57
CA ASP A 331 -48.80 35.61 -1.92
C ASP A 331 -50.27 35.16 -1.90
N GLY A 332 -50.81 34.96 -0.69
CA GLY A 332 -52.17 34.51 -0.41
C GLY A 332 -52.22 33.02 -0.08
N ILE A 333 -53.32 32.56 0.51
CA ILE A 333 -53.44 31.13 0.85
C ILE A 333 -53.69 30.27 -0.41
N ALA A 334 -52.81 29.32 -0.73
CA ALA A 334 -52.79 28.43 -1.89
C ALA A 334 -54.11 27.70 -2.22
N ARG A 335 -54.99 27.50 -1.23
CA ARG A 335 -56.31 26.85 -1.40
C ARG A 335 -57.49 27.83 -1.55
N VAL A 336 -57.24 29.12 -1.35
CA VAL A 336 -58.23 30.20 -1.45
C VAL A 336 -57.91 31.10 -2.64
N ASN A 337 -56.63 31.42 -2.85
CA ASN A 337 -56.10 32.20 -3.95
C ASN A 337 -55.43 31.27 -4.99
N GLN A 338 -55.93 31.24 -6.22
CA GLN A 338 -55.34 30.41 -7.29
C GLN A 338 -54.02 30.95 -7.85
N LEU A 339 -53.62 32.16 -7.45
CA LEU A 339 -52.36 32.78 -7.85
C LEU A 339 -51.24 32.58 -6.83
N ALA A 340 -51.57 32.09 -5.63
CA ALA A 340 -50.59 31.76 -4.60
C ALA A 340 -49.78 30.52 -4.99
N ALA A 341 -48.51 30.50 -4.61
CA ALA A 341 -47.62 29.38 -4.84
C ALA A 341 -48.14 28.13 -4.11
N VAL A 342 -47.82 26.96 -4.66
CA VAL A 342 -48.20 25.67 -4.09
C VAL A 342 -46.91 24.91 -3.81
N PRO A 343 -46.75 24.30 -2.63
CA PRO A 343 -45.51 23.62 -2.29
C PRO A 343 -45.32 22.36 -3.15
N SER A 344 -44.08 22.09 -3.55
CA SER A 344 -43.73 20.97 -4.43
C SER A 344 -42.51 20.19 -3.93
N PRO A 345 -42.45 18.85 -4.13
CA PRO A 345 -41.24 18.10 -3.79
C PRO A 345 -40.02 18.64 -4.54
N GLY A 346 -38.96 18.94 -3.80
CA GLY A 346 -37.74 19.55 -4.33
C GLY A 346 -37.68 21.06 -4.21
N ASP A 347 -38.63 21.69 -3.52
CA ASP A 347 -38.55 23.11 -3.13
C ASP A 347 -37.32 23.39 -2.22
N TRP A 348 -36.76 22.35 -1.60
CA TRP A 348 -35.52 22.36 -0.83
C TRP A 348 -34.86 20.97 -0.80
N ASN A 349 -33.60 20.87 -0.35
CA ASN A 349 -32.82 19.64 -0.41
C ASN A 349 -33.30 18.57 0.60
N GLY A 350 -33.34 18.94 1.88
CA GLY A 350 -33.55 18.02 3.00
C GLY A 350 -32.55 18.21 4.14
N ILE A 351 -32.51 17.22 5.03
CA ILE A 351 -31.48 17.08 6.07
C ILE A 351 -30.48 16.02 5.62
N ARG A 352 -29.20 16.39 5.47
CA ARG A 352 -28.14 15.48 5.05
C ARG A 352 -27.12 15.28 6.18
N PHE A 353 -26.82 14.02 6.47
CA PHE A 353 -25.74 13.59 7.34
C PHE A 353 -24.66 12.94 6.46
N ASP A 354 -23.51 13.58 6.33
CA ASP A 354 -22.38 13.07 5.55
C ASP A 354 -21.56 12.00 6.30
N GLN A 355 -20.62 11.36 5.59
CA GLN A 355 -19.83 10.19 6.04
C GLN A 355 -19.17 10.31 7.41
N PHE A 356 -18.78 11.51 7.83
CA PHE A 356 -18.02 11.74 9.06
C PHE A 356 -18.78 12.57 10.10
N THR A 357 -20.11 12.60 9.98
CA THR A 357 -20.97 13.23 10.98
C THR A 357 -20.91 12.50 12.32
N HIS A 358 -21.19 13.22 13.40
CA HIS A 358 -21.16 12.64 14.73
C HIS A 358 -22.43 11.82 14.98
N ASP A 359 -22.27 10.53 15.26
CA ASP A 359 -23.35 9.54 15.35
C ASP A 359 -23.40 8.82 16.72
N ARG A 360 -22.73 9.39 17.73
CA ARG A 360 -22.66 8.81 19.07
C ARG A 360 -24.07 8.53 19.62
N ASN A 361 -24.31 7.29 20.07
CA ASN A 361 -25.60 6.82 20.61
C ASN A 361 -25.89 7.33 22.04
N VAL A 362 -25.72 8.63 22.25
CA VAL A 362 -26.14 9.40 23.42
C VAL A 362 -27.32 10.27 23.00
N GLU A 363 -28.38 10.26 23.80
CA GLU A 363 -29.64 10.91 23.44
C GLU A 363 -29.75 12.30 24.07
N THR A 364 -29.93 13.34 23.23
CA THR A 364 -30.33 14.66 23.71
C THR A 364 -31.82 14.69 23.99
N VAL A 365 -32.18 15.14 25.19
CA VAL A 365 -33.55 15.23 25.69
C VAL A 365 -33.81 16.66 26.14
N ILE A 366 -34.88 17.26 25.63
CA ILE A 366 -35.40 18.52 26.14
C ILE A 366 -36.49 18.20 27.14
N GLU A 367 -36.47 18.90 28.27
CA GLU A 367 -37.49 18.80 29.30
C GLU A 367 -38.90 18.98 28.71
N ASN A 368 -39.80 18.07 29.08
CA ASN A 368 -41.18 18.07 28.62
C ASN A 368 -42.08 18.77 29.65
N GLU A 369 -41.75 20.02 29.95
CA GLU A 369 -42.49 20.90 30.85
C GLU A 369 -42.71 22.28 30.18
N PRO A 370 -43.93 22.85 30.21
CA PRO A 370 -44.14 24.22 29.78
C PRO A 370 -43.43 25.23 30.68
N ARG A 371 -42.78 26.23 30.07
CA ARG A 371 -42.01 27.29 30.76
C ARG A 371 -42.81 28.07 31.82
N ASP A 372 -44.13 28.15 31.66
CA ASP A 372 -45.06 28.89 32.51
C ASP A 372 -45.86 28.02 33.51
N VAL A 373 -45.44 26.77 33.72
CA VAL A 373 -46.07 25.88 34.72
C VAL A 373 -45.95 26.45 36.14
N ASN A 374 -46.88 26.09 37.02
CA ASN A 374 -46.71 26.41 38.44
C ASN A 374 -45.86 25.35 39.13
N SER A 375 -44.89 25.77 39.94
CA SER A 375 -44.13 24.87 40.80
C SER A 375 -45.02 24.00 41.70
N PRO A 376 -44.62 22.74 41.97
CA PRO A 376 -43.29 22.17 41.75
C PRO A 376 -43.07 21.54 40.36
N GLY A 377 -43.88 21.88 39.36
CA GLY A 377 -43.82 21.26 38.03
C GLY A 377 -44.76 20.07 37.88
N SER A 378 -44.93 19.66 36.64
CA SER A 378 -45.75 18.56 36.14
C SER A 378 -45.02 17.21 36.21
N ASN A 379 -43.68 17.22 36.23
CA ASN A 379 -42.80 16.06 36.39
C ASN A 379 -42.24 15.91 37.82
N ALA A 380 -42.78 16.63 38.81
CA ALA A 380 -42.29 16.74 40.20
C ALA A 380 -42.27 15.47 41.07
N ILE A 381 -42.87 14.36 40.61
CA ILE A 381 -42.97 13.10 41.37
C ILE A 381 -42.58 11.90 40.50
N PRO A 382 -42.00 10.82 41.08
CA PRO A 382 -41.55 9.66 40.30
C PRO A 382 -42.60 9.04 39.38
N ARG A 383 -43.88 9.09 39.76
CA ARG A 383 -44.98 8.56 38.94
C ARG A 383 -45.17 9.34 37.63
N ASP A 384 -44.92 10.64 37.66
CA ASP A 384 -45.18 11.57 36.56
C ASP A 384 -43.86 12.03 35.91
N ALA A 385 -42.74 11.37 36.25
CA ALA A 385 -41.40 11.65 35.75
C ALA A 385 -41.27 11.47 34.23
N GLN A 386 -40.48 12.34 33.59
CA GLN A 386 -40.18 12.24 32.16
C GLN A 386 -39.34 10.98 31.87
N ASN A 387 -39.79 10.14 30.95
CA ASN A 387 -39.09 8.89 30.63
C ASN A 387 -37.96 9.13 29.62
N LEU A 388 -36.73 8.84 30.03
CA LEU A 388 -35.53 8.92 29.19
C LEU A 388 -35.36 7.68 28.33
N GLY A 389 -35.65 6.49 28.87
CA GLY A 389 -35.52 5.22 28.16
C GLY A 389 -34.68 4.18 28.91
N LEU A 390 -33.93 3.37 28.16
CA LEU A 390 -33.10 2.28 28.68
C LEU A 390 -31.62 2.62 28.48
N LEU A 391 -30.84 2.55 29.57
CA LEU A 391 -29.40 2.77 29.56
C LEU A 391 -28.65 1.43 29.36
N ALA A 392 -27.62 1.46 28.52
CA ALA A 392 -26.71 0.33 28.31
C ALA A 392 -25.83 0.08 29.55
N PRO A 393 -25.52 -1.17 29.92
CA PRO A 393 -24.63 -1.48 31.05
C PRO A 393 -23.14 -1.22 30.74
N SER A 394 -22.79 -1.03 29.46
CA SER A 394 -21.43 -0.76 28.97
C SER A 394 -21.49 -0.28 27.52
N GLU A 395 -20.40 0.29 27.01
CA GLU A 395 -20.28 0.74 25.61
C GLU A 395 -20.69 -0.34 24.59
N TYR A 396 -20.19 -1.56 24.76
CA TYR A 396 -20.43 -2.67 23.83
C TYR A 396 -21.86 -3.25 23.91
N ALA A 397 -22.68 -2.75 24.84
CA ALA A 397 -24.06 -3.17 25.03
C ALA A 397 -25.06 -2.09 24.59
N GLY A 398 -24.58 -1.00 23.97
CA GLY A 398 -25.44 -0.01 23.31
C GLY A 398 -26.04 -0.58 22.04
N ASP A 399 -27.32 -0.27 21.79
CA ASP A 399 -28.07 -0.70 20.61
C ASP A 399 -29.17 0.34 20.29
N GLU A 400 -30.06 0.04 19.35
CA GLU A 400 -31.16 0.94 18.96
C GLU A 400 -32.20 1.18 20.07
N ASN A 401 -32.21 0.34 21.12
CA ASN A 401 -33.09 0.46 22.29
C ASN A 401 -32.35 0.93 23.54
N ARG A 402 -31.04 0.64 23.66
CA ARG A 402 -30.18 0.93 24.80
C ARG A 402 -29.22 2.07 24.46
N ARG A 403 -29.44 3.24 25.06
CA ARG A 403 -28.57 4.41 24.89
C ARG A 403 -27.31 4.28 25.73
N LEU A 404 -26.22 4.88 25.27
CA LEU A 404 -24.96 4.98 26.02
C LEU A 404 -24.99 6.07 27.08
N GLY A 405 -25.93 7.01 26.98
CA GLY A 405 -26.09 8.11 27.90
C GLY A 405 -27.22 9.03 27.47
N PHE A 406 -27.48 10.04 28.30
CA PHE A 406 -28.49 11.06 28.05
C PHE A 406 -27.91 12.45 28.35
N GLN A 407 -28.13 13.40 27.47
CA GLN A 407 -27.86 14.82 27.68
C GLN A 407 -29.20 15.53 27.80
N ILE A 408 -29.52 16.02 28.99
CA ILE A 408 -30.85 16.53 29.33
C ILE A 408 -30.75 18.04 29.52
N HIS A 409 -31.53 18.78 28.76
CA HIS A 409 -31.68 20.23 28.92
C HIS A 409 -32.96 20.50 29.69
N GLY A 410 -32.83 21.05 30.91
CA GLY A 410 -33.94 21.36 31.78
C GLY A 410 -33.91 22.79 32.31
N PHE A 411 -35.04 23.23 32.86
CA PHE A 411 -35.25 24.58 33.35
C PHE A 411 -36.11 24.59 34.61
N LEU A 412 -35.47 24.89 35.74
CA LEU A 412 -36.18 25.21 36.97
C LEU A 412 -36.72 26.63 36.87
N ASN A 413 -38.04 26.77 36.71
CA ASN A 413 -38.66 28.06 36.43
C ASN A 413 -38.71 28.98 37.66
N ASP A 414 -38.88 28.41 38.85
CA ASP A 414 -38.77 29.07 40.13
C ASP A 414 -38.04 28.21 41.18
N ALA A 415 -37.95 28.70 42.41
CA ALA A 415 -37.14 28.07 43.46
C ALA A 415 -37.76 26.79 44.06
N GLN A 416 -39.05 26.54 43.83
CA GLN A 416 -39.77 25.36 44.30
C GLN A 416 -40.00 24.32 43.20
N ASP A 417 -39.45 24.56 42.03
CA ASP A 417 -39.56 23.66 40.88
C ASP A 417 -38.72 22.40 41.09
N LEU A 418 -39.24 21.26 40.60
CA LEU A 418 -38.65 19.94 40.81
C LEU A 418 -38.78 19.11 39.53
N ASP A 419 -37.65 18.81 38.91
CA ASP A 419 -37.67 18.05 37.65
C ASP A 419 -37.28 16.61 37.94
N ILE A 420 -38.14 15.65 37.58
CA ILE A 420 -37.84 14.23 37.74
C ILE A 420 -37.81 13.51 36.39
N TYR A 421 -36.68 12.84 36.15
CA TYR A 421 -36.43 11.98 35.00
C TYR A 421 -36.39 10.52 35.43
N SER A 422 -36.98 9.62 34.63
CA SER A 422 -36.96 8.18 34.87
C SER A 422 -36.20 7.44 33.77
N PHE A 423 -35.39 6.46 34.16
CA PHE A 423 -34.67 5.61 33.23
C PHE A 423 -34.61 4.17 33.74
N ARG A 424 -34.42 3.23 32.82
CA ARG A 424 -34.23 1.82 33.15
C ARG A 424 -32.77 1.46 32.96
N ALA A 425 -32.21 0.66 33.86
CA ALA A 425 -30.83 0.20 33.76
C ALA A 425 -30.63 -1.13 34.49
N ASP A 426 -29.60 -1.86 34.10
CA ASP A 426 -29.20 -3.10 34.76
C ASP A 426 -28.48 -2.76 36.09
N THR A 427 -28.84 -3.41 37.18
CA THR A 427 -28.22 -3.24 38.51
C THR A 427 -26.71 -3.50 38.43
N GLY A 428 -25.91 -2.66 39.10
CA GLY A 428 -24.45 -2.73 39.06
C GLY A 428 -23.81 -1.98 37.91
N THR A 429 -24.60 -1.35 37.02
CA THR A 429 -24.08 -0.40 36.03
C THR A 429 -23.50 0.80 36.73
N GLU A 430 -22.29 1.19 36.34
CA GLU A 430 -21.61 2.39 36.85
C GLU A 430 -21.93 3.57 35.94
N ILE A 431 -22.39 4.67 36.53
CA ILE A 431 -22.80 5.88 35.83
C ILE A 431 -22.19 7.12 36.48
N TRP A 432 -22.07 8.18 35.69
CA TRP A 432 -21.78 9.53 36.12
C TRP A 432 -23.02 10.37 35.88
N LEU A 433 -23.37 11.19 36.86
CA LEU A 433 -24.42 12.18 36.80
C LEU A 433 -23.77 13.53 37.05
N ASP A 434 -23.87 14.41 36.07
CA ASP A 434 -23.11 15.66 36.02
C ASP A 434 -24.03 16.79 35.59
N ILE A 435 -24.05 17.91 36.29
CA ILE A 435 -24.70 19.13 35.78
C ILE A 435 -23.63 20.08 35.31
N ASP A 436 -23.76 20.50 34.05
CA ASP A 436 -22.91 21.49 33.43
C ASP A 436 -23.74 22.58 32.77
N ARG A 437 -23.04 23.63 32.30
CA ARG A 437 -23.63 24.76 31.54
C ARG A 437 -24.87 25.35 32.23
N SER A 438 -24.90 25.31 33.55
CA SER A 438 -26.00 25.85 34.32
C SER A 438 -25.99 27.38 34.30
N THR A 439 -27.16 27.98 34.53
CA THR A 439 -27.23 29.41 34.81
C THR A 439 -26.38 29.70 36.05
N HIS A 440 -25.40 30.61 35.96
CA HIS A 440 -24.47 30.88 37.08
C HIS A 440 -25.17 31.28 38.42
N ALA A 441 -26.44 31.73 38.38
CA ALA A 441 -27.21 32.02 39.59
C ALA A 441 -27.84 30.78 40.25
N LEU A 442 -27.91 29.66 39.55
CA LEU A 442 -28.49 28.40 40.01
C LEU A 442 -27.53 27.70 40.99
N ASP A 443 -28.09 27.22 42.08
CA ASP A 443 -27.47 26.32 43.03
C ASP A 443 -28.30 25.03 42.96
N ALA A 444 -27.80 24.02 42.24
CA ALA A 444 -28.57 22.83 41.88
C ALA A 444 -28.23 21.66 42.80
N VAL A 445 -29.16 20.71 42.93
CA VAL A 445 -28.98 19.46 43.67
C VAL A 445 -29.46 18.31 42.79
N ILE A 446 -28.63 17.27 42.65
CA ILE A 446 -29.00 16.02 41.96
C ILE A 446 -29.27 14.94 42.99
N GLU A 447 -30.38 14.25 42.84
CA GLU A 447 -30.78 13.14 43.72
C GLU A 447 -31.16 11.92 42.89
N LEU A 448 -30.60 10.75 43.24
CA LEU A 448 -31.08 9.46 42.75
C LEU A 448 -32.18 8.96 43.69
N LEU A 449 -33.34 8.60 43.15
CA LEU A 449 -34.51 8.19 43.92
C LEU A 449 -34.96 6.76 43.58
N ASP A 450 -35.64 6.13 44.54
CA ASP A 450 -36.42 4.90 44.30
C ASP A 450 -37.80 5.21 43.68
N ALA A 451 -38.62 4.17 43.45
CA ALA A 451 -39.95 4.31 42.87
C ALA A 451 -40.96 5.01 43.80
N GLU A 452 -40.68 5.05 45.10
CA GLU A 452 -41.48 5.71 46.13
C GLU A 452 -41.07 7.18 46.35
N GLY A 453 -39.94 7.61 45.75
CA GLY A 453 -39.40 8.97 45.84
C GLY A 453 -38.44 9.20 47.01
N ASN A 454 -37.98 8.13 47.67
CA ASN A 454 -36.96 8.25 48.71
C ASN A 454 -35.58 8.45 48.07
N VAL A 455 -34.76 9.29 48.69
CA VAL A 455 -33.40 9.57 48.21
C VAL A 455 -32.47 8.39 48.51
N ILE A 456 -31.85 7.86 47.46
CA ILE A 456 -30.84 6.80 47.47
C ILE A 456 -29.44 7.41 47.54
N ALA A 457 -29.18 8.41 46.70
CA ALA A 457 -27.92 9.15 46.64
C ALA A 457 -28.20 10.63 46.35
N ARG A 458 -27.34 11.54 46.83
CA ARG A 458 -27.48 12.98 46.56
C ARG A 458 -26.11 13.65 46.48
N SER A 459 -26.00 14.59 45.55
CA SER A 459 -24.89 15.53 45.38
C SER A 459 -25.44 16.97 45.33
N ASP A 460 -24.74 17.90 45.97
CA ASP A 460 -25.06 19.34 45.94
C ASP A 460 -23.93 20.19 45.32
N ASN A 461 -22.68 19.77 45.41
CA ASN A 461 -21.55 20.56 44.94
C ASN A 461 -20.34 19.67 44.60
N SER A 462 -20.20 19.34 43.32
CA SER A 462 -19.17 18.43 42.80
C SER A 462 -17.75 18.90 43.18
N TYR A 463 -17.53 20.22 43.18
CA TYR A 463 -16.23 20.85 43.45
C TYR A 463 -15.75 20.61 44.88
N THR A 464 -16.64 20.75 45.87
CA THR A 464 -16.31 20.50 47.28
C THR A 464 -16.36 19.03 47.66
N GLU A 465 -17.28 18.26 47.08
CA GLU A 465 -17.50 16.84 47.38
C GLU A 465 -16.29 15.96 47.00
N GLN A 466 -15.41 16.45 46.14
CA GLN A 466 -14.16 15.79 45.79
C GLN A 466 -13.13 15.71 46.91
N GLU A 467 -13.25 16.54 47.95
CA GLU A 467 -12.39 16.43 49.13
C GLU A 467 -12.60 15.10 49.89
N GLY A 468 -13.76 14.46 49.70
CA GLY A 468 -14.01 13.12 50.20
C GLY A 468 -15.47 12.68 50.10
N THR A 469 -15.68 11.38 49.85
CA THR A 469 -17.00 10.77 49.66
C THR A 469 -17.96 10.88 50.86
N SER A 470 -17.47 11.32 52.03
CA SER A 470 -18.33 11.60 53.20
C SER A 470 -19.18 12.86 53.07
N LEU A 471 -18.91 13.70 52.06
CA LEU A 471 -19.70 14.90 51.75
C LEU A 471 -20.94 14.57 50.92
N LEU A 472 -20.89 13.46 50.16
CA LEU A 472 -22.03 12.93 49.41
C LEU A 472 -22.99 12.21 50.37
N TYR A 473 -24.29 12.29 50.09
CA TYR A 473 -25.27 11.51 50.82
C TYR A 473 -25.46 10.13 50.16
N GLU A 474 -25.36 9.09 50.98
CA GLU A 474 -25.57 7.70 50.58
C GLU A 474 -26.57 7.04 51.55
N ASN A 475 -27.63 6.46 51.00
CA ASN A 475 -28.64 5.77 51.81
C ASN A 475 -28.11 4.40 52.29
N ALA A 476 -28.02 4.25 53.61
CA ALA A 476 -27.49 3.05 54.26
C ALA A 476 -28.30 1.77 53.98
N ASP A 477 -29.59 1.88 53.63
CA ASP A 477 -30.43 0.73 53.31
C ASP A 477 -30.02 0.03 51.99
N PHE A 478 -29.31 0.75 51.12
CA PHE A 478 -28.78 0.25 49.85
C PHE A 478 -27.27 -0.08 49.92
N ASN A 479 -26.61 0.25 51.03
CA ASN A 479 -25.20 -0.03 51.26
C ASN A 479 -25.05 -1.39 51.96
N GLU A 480 -24.85 -2.46 51.17
CA GLU A 480 -24.58 -3.82 51.68
C GLU A 480 -23.14 -4.01 52.21
N GLY A 481 -22.55 -2.96 52.79
CA GLY A 481 -21.16 -2.95 53.30
C GLY A 481 -20.12 -2.55 52.26
N THR A 482 -20.54 -2.12 51.07
CA THR A 482 -19.69 -1.54 50.02
C THR A 482 -20.31 -0.21 49.57
N PRO A 483 -19.53 0.90 49.58
CA PRO A 483 -20.03 2.17 49.07
C PRO A 483 -20.38 2.06 47.59
N PHE A 484 -21.47 2.69 47.19
CA PHE A 484 -21.89 2.74 45.77
C PHE A 484 -21.97 4.16 45.21
N VAL A 485 -21.75 5.18 46.04
CA VAL A 485 -21.68 6.60 45.66
C VAL A 485 -20.25 7.11 45.83
N PHE A 486 -19.77 7.84 44.84
CA PHE A 486 -18.39 8.33 44.77
C PHE A 486 -18.35 9.73 44.15
N ALA A 487 -17.27 10.46 44.42
CA ALA A 487 -16.97 11.68 43.67
C ALA A 487 -16.70 11.35 42.19
N MET A 488 -16.82 12.35 41.32
CA MET A 488 -16.71 12.23 39.86
C MET A 488 -15.40 11.54 39.41
N ASN A 489 -14.29 11.86 40.06
CA ASN A 489 -12.98 11.33 39.69
C ASN A 489 -12.82 9.84 40.02
N LYS A 490 -12.56 9.04 38.98
CA LYS A 490 -12.13 7.65 39.05
C LYS A 490 -10.64 7.51 38.87
N THR A 491 -10.03 8.38 38.07
CA THR A 491 -8.62 8.27 37.69
C THR A 491 -7.80 9.39 38.35
N GLU A 492 -6.86 9.06 39.25
CA GLU A 492 -6.09 10.04 40.04
C GLU A 492 -5.14 10.97 39.23
N GLN A 493 -5.05 10.83 37.90
CA GLN A 493 -4.00 11.44 37.08
C GLN A 493 -4.29 12.86 36.55
N PHE A 494 -5.54 13.33 36.60
CA PHE A 494 -5.91 14.66 36.10
C PHE A 494 -6.42 15.52 37.26
N ALA A 495 -5.70 16.60 37.58
CA ALA A 495 -5.99 17.49 38.69
C ALA A 495 -7.16 18.48 38.40
N VAL A 496 -7.99 18.20 37.39
CA VAL A 496 -9.16 19.02 37.05
C VAL A 496 -10.38 18.30 37.58
N SER A 497 -11.06 19.00 38.49
CA SER A 497 -12.06 18.43 39.37
C SER A 497 -13.40 18.17 38.67
N ASP A 498 -13.74 18.97 37.68
CA ASP A 498 -14.99 18.89 36.95
C ASP A 498 -14.69 19.47 35.56
N PHE A 499 -14.87 18.69 34.51
CA PHE A 499 -14.53 19.15 33.17
C PHE A 499 -15.63 20.12 32.72
N TYR A 500 -15.25 21.20 32.02
CA TYR A 500 -16.17 22.20 31.47
C TYR A 500 -17.17 22.93 32.41
N ALA A 501 -17.22 22.61 33.70
CA ALA A 501 -18.04 23.30 34.69
C ALA A 501 -17.65 24.78 34.83
N THR A 502 -18.63 25.67 34.62
CA THR A 502 -18.46 27.12 34.76
C THR A 502 -19.06 27.69 36.04
N ASN A 503 -19.95 26.92 36.68
CA ASN A 503 -20.57 27.29 37.94
C ASN A 503 -20.03 26.37 39.06
N PRO A 504 -19.33 26.91 40.07
CA PRO A 504 -18.74 26.11 41.15
C PRO A 504 -19.78 25.52 42.12
N ARG A 505 -21.08 25.73 41.86
CA ARG A 505 -22.21 25.16 42.61
C ARG A 505 -22.90 24.03 41.86
N ASP A 506 -22.33 23.59 40.76
CA ASP A 506 -22.89 22.48 40.04
C ASP A 506 -22.69 21.16 40.82
N PRO A 507 -23.73 20.35 41.00
CA PRO A 507 -23.64 19.02 41.60
C PRO A 507 -23.16 17.99 40.57
N GLY A 508 -22.50 16.94 41.06
CA GLY A 508 -22.00 15.85 40.23
C GLY A 508 -21.55 14.66 41.08
N MET A 509 -21.98 13.45 40.70
CA MET A 509 -21.61 12.21 41.39
C MET A 509 -21.46 11.01 40.46
N ARG A 510 -20.57 10.10 40.85
CA ARG A 510 -20.44 8.77 40.25
C ARG A 510 -21.19 7.75 41.11
N VAL A 511 -22.05 6.96 40.49
CA VAL A 511 -22.91 6.00 41.20
C VAL A 511 -22.85 4.62 40.54
N ILE A 512 -22.69 3.57 41.33
CA ILE A 512 -22.95 2.19 40.92
C ILE A 512 -24.40 1.89 41.27
N LEU A 513 -25.24 1.65 40.27
CA LEU A 513 -26.68 1.53 40.46
C LEU A 513 -27.05 0.37 41.40
N PRO A 514 -27.64 0.65 42.58
CA PRO A 514 -27.88 -0.37 43.59
C PRO A 514 -29.13 -1.21 43.28
N GLY A 515 -29.10 -2.49 43.61
CA GLY A 515 -30.25 -3.40 43.46
C GLY A 515 -29.85 -4.86 43.37
N ALA A 516 -30.84 -5.74 43.24
CA ALA A 516 -30.59 -7.18 43.14
C ALA A 516 -29.79 -7.53 41.86
N PRO A 517 -28.67 -8.28 41.93
CA PRO A 517 -27.82 -8.53 40.78
C PRO A 517 -28.55 -9.16 39.58
N ASN A 518 -28.15 -8.77 38.36
CA ASN A 518 -28.74 -9.22 37.09
C ASN A 518 -30.24 -8.90 36.94
N THR A 519 -30.70 -7.79 37.52
CA THR A 519 -32.06 -7.29 37.30
C THR A 519 -32.02 -5.93 36.61
N THR A 520 -33.04 -5.63 35.80
CA THR A 520 -33.23 -4.30 35.21
C THR A 520 -34.29 -3.56 36.04
N LEU A 521 -33.91 -2.46 36.68
CA LEU A 521 -34.80 -1.65 37.53
C LEU A 521 -35.06 -0.29 36.88
N THR A 522 -36.09 0.40 37.35
CA THR A 522 -36.35 1.80 37.03
C THR A 522 -35.78 2.66 38.14
N TYR A 523 -34.94 3.61 37.78
CA TYR A 523 -34.37 4.63 38.66
C TYR A 523 -34.94 6.00 38.28
N HIS A 524 -34.92 6.93 39.22
CA HIS A 524 -35.35 8.30 38.98
C HIS A 524 -34.24 9.26 39.40
N ILE A 525 -34.05 10.32 38.62
CA ILE A 525 -33.18 11.43 38.97
C ILE A 525 -34.05 12.64 39.21
N ARG A 526 -33.85 13.31 40.33
CA ARG A 526 -34.45 14.60 40.61
C ARG A 526 -33.39 15.70 40.55
N VAL A 527 -33.68 16.75 39.79
CA VAL A 527 -32.95 18.01 39.79
C VAL A 527 -33.81 19.06 40.47
N ARG A 528 -33.22 19.87 41.34
CA ARG A 528 -33.92 20.94 42.07
C ARG A 528 -32.98 22.00 42.57
N SER A 529 -33.54 23.10 43.06
CA SER A 529 -32.78 24.12 43.78
C SER A 529 -32.28 23.64 45.16
N GLY A 530 -31.04 24.02 45.48
CA GLY A 530 -30.43 23.89 46.80
C GLY A 530 -31.10 24.76 47.87
N SER A 531 -30.88 24.39 49.13
CA SER A 531 -31.49 25.03 50.29
C SER A 531 -30.64 24.86 51.56
N ASP A 532 -30.90 25.66 52.59
CA ASP A 532 -30.25 25.52 53.91
C ASP A 532 -30.52 24.15 54.56
N ASN A 533 -31.65 23.53 54.23
CA ASN A 533 -32.03 22.20 54.68
C ASN A 533 -32.42 21.34 53.48
N LEU A 534 -31.45 20.55 52.99
CA LEU A 534 -31.62 19.71 51.80
C LEU A 534 -32.73 18.64 51.93
N ASP A 535 -33.27 18.39 53.13
CA ASP A 535 -34.40 17.48 53.32
C ASP A 535 -35.78 18.17 53.17
N ASP A 536 -35.82 19.50 53.07
CA ASP A 536 -37.04 20.27 52.78
C ASP A 536 -37.13 20.56 51.27
N LEU A 537 -37.96 19.79 50.57
CA LEU A 537 -38.19 19.95 49.11
C LEU A 537 -38.85 21.29 48.74
N THR A 538 -39.44 22.01 49.69
CA THR A 538 -40.08 23.32 49.42
C THR A 538 -39.17 24.50 49.75
N GLY A 539 -37.96 24.23 50.22
CA GLY A 539 -37.03 25.23 50.75
C GLY A 539 -36.03 25.81 49.73
N GLY A 540 -36.18 25.52 48.43
CA GLY A 540 -35.25 25.99 47.41
C GLY A 540 -35.15 27.52 47.32
N LEU A 541 -34.02 28.01 46.79
CA LEU A 541 -33.62 29.42 46.86
C LEU A 541 -33.30 30.08 45.51
N THR A 542 -33.05 29.28 44.48
CA THR A 542 -32.53 29.71 43.17
C THR A 542 -33.32 29.08 42.03
N SER A 543 -33.23 29.63 40.82
CA SER A 543 -33.86 29.05 39.63
C SER A 543 -32.97 29.31 38.40
N GLY A 544 -33.17 28.57 37.33
CA GLY A 544 -32.34 28.67 36.13
C GLY A 544 -32.29 27.40 35.29
N ALA A 545 -31.74 27.53 34.09
CA ALA A 545 -31.51 26.41 33.19
C ALA A 545 -30.27 25.60 33.59
N TYR A 546 -30.28 24.31 33.29
CA TYR A 546 -29.18 23.38 33.52
C TYR A 546 -29.09 22.34 32.39
N GLN A 547 -27.90 21.77 32.22
CA GLN A 547 -27.69 20.61 31.36
C GLN A 547 -27.22 19.44 32.23
N LEU A 548 -28.06 18.43 32.41
CA LEU A 548 -27.71 17.21 33.13
C LEU A 548 -27.19 16.16 32.13
N GLU A 549 -25.98 15.67 32.35
CA GLU A 549 -25.42 14.54 31.63
C GLU A 549 -25.47 13.27 32.47
N MET A 550 -25.95 12.18 31.86
CA MET A 550 -25.82 10.82 32.35
C MET A 550 -24.94 10.02 31.39
N ARG A 551 -23.80 9.54 31.88
CA ARG A 551 -22.81 8.85 31.04
C ARG A 551 -22.22 7.61 31.70
N LEU A 552 -21.65 6.71 30.90
CA LEU A 552 -21.03 5.44 31.33
C LEU A 552 -19.53 5.54 31.58
N ARG A 553 -18.92 6.70 31.33
CA ARG A 553 -17.49 6.95 31.47
C ARG A 553 -17.22 8.25 32.23
N GLU A 554 -16.00 8.37 32.71
CA GLU A 554 -15.53 9.57 33.41
C GLU A 554 -15.49 10.80 32.48
N LEU A 555 -15.09 10.62 31.21
CA LEU A 555 -15.06 11.68 30.19
C LEU A 555 -16.48 12.05 29.75
N GLU A 556 -16.76 13.34 29.61
CA GLU A 556 -17.99 13.87 29.00
C GLU A 556 -18.25 13.29 27.61
N GLU A 557 -19.52 12.99 27.33
CA GLU A 557 -19.97 12.51 26.03
C GLU A 557 -20.75 13.61 25.29
N VAL A 558 -20.36 13.85 24.03
CA VAL A 558 -21.12 14.70 23.13
C VAL A 558 -22.18 13.86 22.42
N ALA A 559 -23.44 14.27 22.51
CA ALA A 559 -24.55 13.59 21.85
C ALA A 559 -24.46 13.66 20.33
N GLY A 560 -24.80 12.55 19.66
CA GLY A 560 -24.82 12.44 18.21
C GLY A 560 -25.94 13.25 17.56
N SER A 561 -25.93 13.25 16.23
CA SER A 561 -27.02 13.77 15.43
C SER A 561 -28.31 12.99 15.65
N THR A 562 -29.46 13.67 15.70
CA THR A 562 -30.76 13.05 15.95
C THR A 562 -31.89 13.76 15.20
N VAL A 563 -32.90 13.01 14.78
CA VAL A 563 -34.15 13.56 14.23
C VAL A 563 -35.31 12.82 14.88
N ARG A 564 -36.12 13.54 15.65
CA ARG A 564 -37.20 12.97 16.45
C ARG A 564 -38.42 13.88 16.48
N TYR A 565 -39.60 13.25 16.46
CA TYR A 565 -40.91 13.94 16.48
C TYR A 565 -40.95 15.10 15.47
N SER A 566 -40.52 14.85 14.24
CA SER A 566 -40.43 15.87 13.20
C SER A 566 -41.46 15.63 12.09
N SER A 567 -41.95 16.71 11.49
CA SER A 567 -42.74 16.69 10.26
C SER A 567 -41.87 17.27 9.15
N ILE A 568 -41.50 16.47 8.15
CA ILE A 568 -40.61 16.88 7.06
C ILE A 568 -41.39 16.79 5.75
N GLY A 569 -41.60 17.92 5.09
CA GLY A 569 -42.41 18.04 3.88
C GLY A 569 -41.65 18.68 2.71
N TYR A 570 -41.98 18.27 1.49
CA TYR A 570 -41.58 18.93 0.24
C TYR A 570 -40.07 19.01 -0.06
N ALA A 571 -39.23 18.30 0.69
CA ALA A 571 -37.81 18.12 0.38
C ALA A 571 -37.60 17.23 -0.87
N SER A 572 -36.43 17.36 -1.51
CA SER A 572 -35.94 16.39 -2.51
C SER A 572 -35.76 15.01 -1.88
N THR A 573 -35.04 14.96 -0.75
CA THR A 573 -34.87 13.77 0.10
C THR A 573 -35.01 14.21 1.55
N GLY A 574 -36.06 13.78 2.27
CA GLY A 574 -36.34 14.31 3.61
C GLY A 574 -35.19 14.16 4.61
N ILE A 575 -34.62 12.96 4.71
CA ILE A 575 -33.42 12.66 5.49
C ILE A 575 -32.50 11.80 4.64
N GLU A 576 -31.28 12.24 4.44
CA GLU A 576 -30.21 11.52 3.75
C GLU A 576 -29.10 11.22 4.76
N VAL A 577 -28.71 9.95 4.87
CA VAL A 577 -27.59 9.51 5.71
C VAL A 577 -26.60 8.79 4.82
N ILE A 578 -25.36 9.29 4.78
CA ILE A 578 -24.26 8.73 4.01
C ILE A 578 -23.23 8.24 5.02
N GLY A 579 -22.82 6.98 4.95
CA GLY A 579 -21.75 6.45 5.80
C GLY A 579 -22.08 6.21 7.28
N GLY A 580 -23.34 6.41 7.67
CA GLY A 580 -23.81 6.26 9.05
C GLY A 580 -24.67 5.00 9.27
N PRO A 581 -24.66 4.39 10.48
CA PRO A 581 -23.75 4.71 11.58
C PRO A 581 -22.32 4.30 11.23
N THR A 582 -21.35 5.07 11.70
CA THR A 582 -19.93 4.89 11.41
C THR A 582 -19.50 3.49 11.84
N HIS A 583 -18.63 2.88 11.02
CA HIS A 583 -18.17 1.50 11.17
C HIS A 583 -19.24 0.41 11.10
N SER A 584 -20.44 0.72 10.60
CA SER A 584 -21.45 -0.28 10.31
C SER A 584 -20.99 -1.21 9.18
N PRO A 585 -20.99 -2.54 9.38
CA PRO A 585 -20.63 -3.50 8.33
C PRO A 585 -21.70 -3.60 7.21
N LEU A 586 -22.84 -2.92 7.35
CA LEU A 586 -23.96 -3.01 6.39
C LEU A 586 -24.09 -1.77 5.50
N THR A 587 -23.87 -0.58 6.05
CA THR A 587 -24.04 0.70 5.35
C THR A 587 -22.73 1.23 4.79
N GLY A 588 -21.59 0.70 5.26
CA GLY A 588 -20.29 1.27 4.96
C GLY A 588 -20.12 2.69 5.49
N GLU A 589 -18.94 3.25 5.28
CA GLU A 589 -18.64 4.66 5.57
C GLU A 589 -18.83 5.51 4.31
N ALA A 590 -18.65 4.96 3.12
CA ALA A 590 -19.05 5.60 1.88
C ALA A 590 -20.23 4.84 1.26
N THR A 591 -21.08 5.55 0.53
CA THR A 591 -22.10 4.95 -0.33
C THR A 591 -21.76 5.28 -1.77
N GLU A 592 -22.03 4.36 -2.70
CA GLU A 592 -21.84 4.61 -4.13
C GLU A 592 -22.53 5.92 -4.57
N ASP A 593 -21.82 6.72 -5.36
CA ASP A 593 -22.42 7.84 -6.10
C ASP A 593 -22.86 7.34 -7.48
N GLY A 594 -24.16 7.21 -7.67
CA GLY A 594 -24.76 6.74 -8.93
C GLY A 594 -24.49 7.62 -10.16
N ASN A 595 -23.93 8.83 -9.98
CA ASN A 595 -23.47 9.69 -11.07
C ASN A 595 -21.99 9.45 -11.44
N ALA A 596 -21.23 8.79 -10.57
CA ALA A 596 -19.76 8.71 -10.61
C ALA A 596 -19.20 7.31 -10.94
N ASN A 597 -19.97 6.36 -11.47
CA ASN A 597 -19.51 4.97 -11.62
C ASN A 597 -19.56 4.39 -13.04
N ASN A 598 -20.20 5.02 -14.01
CA ASN A 598 -20.44 4.38 -15.31
C ASN A 598 -19.35 4.66 -16.38
N ALA A 599 -18.27 3.87 -16.31
CA ALA A 599 -17.25 3.59 -17.35
C ALA A 599 -15.94 4.42 -17.36
N GLY A 600 -14.80 3.70 -17.33
CA GLY A 600 -13.48 4.25 -17.71
C GLY A 600 -12.25 3.58 -17.11
N GLY A 601 -12.38 2.74 -16.08
CA GLY A 601 -11.23 2.22 -15.34
C GLY A 601 -10.48 3.33 -14.59
N PRO A 602 -9.19 3.16 -14.25
CA PRO A 602 -8.38 4.15 -13.50
C PRO A 602 -8.19 5.53 -14.15
N ASN A 603 -8.79 5.76 -15.33
CA ASN A 603 -8.80 7.03 -16.05
C ASN A 603 -10.23 7.58 -16.28
N GLY A 604 -11.24 7.00 -15.62
CA GLY A 604 -12.63 7.44 -15.64
C GLY A 604 -12.99 8.34 -14.47
N ASN A 605 -14.29 8.57 -14.25
CA ASN A 605 -14.79 9.12 -13.00
C ASN A 605 -14.78 7.97 -11.98
N ALA A 606 -13.73 7.85 -11.17
CA ALA A 606 -13.76 6.96 -10.01
C ALA A 606 -14.27 7.77 -8.81
N GLN A 607 -15.04 7.12 -7.93
CA GLN A 607 -15.49 7.75 -6.70
C GLN A 607 -14.35 7.75 -5.68
N ASP A 608 -13.88 8.91 -5.26
CA ASP A 608 -12.90 9.03 -4.18
C ASP A 608 -13.53 8.64 -2.84
N ILE A 609 -12.97 7.61 -2.20
CA ILE A 609 -13.39 7.11 -0.89
C ILE A 609 -12.39 7.46 0.21
N GLY A 610 -11.39 8.30 -0.11
CA GLY A 610 -10.46 8.88 0.85
C GLY A 610 -9.14 8.12 1.02
N ASN A 611 -8.44 8.47 2.11
CA ASN A 611 -7.12 7.96 2.42
C ASN A 611 -7.20 6.91 3.53
N LEU A 612 -6.75 5.68 3.24
CA LEU A 612 -6.79 4.57 4.19
C LEU A 612 -6.03 4.87 5.48
N LEU A 613 -4.97 5.67 5.41
CA LEU A 613 -4.15 5.99 6.58
C LEU A 613 -4.73 7.12 7.43
N GLN A 614 -5.73 7.85 6.94
CA GLN A 614 -6.48 8.88 7.68
C GLN A 614 -7.83 8.37 8.23
N SER A 615 -8.11 7.08 8.07
CA SER A 615 -9.22 6.41 8.77
C SER A 615 -8.80 6.09 10.20
N ASP A 616 -9.71 6.31 11.16
CA ASP A 616 -9.53 6.02 12.57
C ASP A 616 -9.24 4.52 12.83
N ARG A 617 -9.90 3.62 12.08
CA ARG A 617 -9.65 2.17 12.14
C ARG A 617 -8.60 1.67 11.16
N GLY A 618 -8.07 2.54 10.30
CA GLY A 618 -7.24 2.13 9.17
C GLY A 618 -7.99 1.21 8.20
N ALA A 619 -9.29 1.41 8.05
CA ALA A 619 -10.19 0.68 7.16
C ALA A 619 -11.10 1.66 6.41
N LEU A 620 -11.42 1.37 5.15
CA LEU A 620 -12.43 2.10 4.38
C LEU A 620 -13.51 1.10 4.01
N SER A 621 -14.78 1.43 4.26
CA SER A 621 -15.92 0.58 3.92
C SER A 621 -16.86 1.31 2.97
N VAL A 622 -17.36 0.62 1.95
CA VAL A 622 -18.21 1.21 0.91
C VAL A 622 -19.42 0.32 0.66
N ALA A 623 -20.62 0.90 0.67
CA ALA A 623 -21.83 0.24 0.20
C ALA A 623 -22.15 0.63 -1.25
N GLY A 624 -22.53 -0.35 -2.08
CA GLY A 624 -22.88 -0.12 -3.49
C GLY A 624 -23.92 -1.11 -4.02
N VAL A 625 -24.43 -0.83 -5.21
CA VAL A 625 -25.49 -1.54 -5.93
C VAL A 625 -25.14 -1.65 -7.41
N LEU A 626 -24.86 -2.87 -7.86
CA LEU A 626 -24.76 -3.17 -9.28
C LEU A 626 -26.15 -3.13 -9.95
N SER A 627 -26.43 -2.04 -10.66
CA SER A 627 -27.74 -1.76 -11.27
C SER A 627 -28.03 -2.58 -12.54
N ALA A 628 -26.97 -3.07 -13.21
CA ALA A 628 -27.06 -3.88 -14.42
C ALA A 628 -25.87 -4.85 -14.56
N ALA A 629 -26.01 -5.87 -15.42
CA ALA A 629 -24.93 -6.85 -15.64
C ALA A 629 -23.64 -6.27 -16.26
N GLY A 630 -23.71 -5.06 -16.84
CA GLY A 630 -22.56 -4.33 -17.36
C GLY A 630 -22.09 -3.19 -16.45
N ASP A 631 -22.70 -3.06 -15.27
CA ASP A 631 -22.34 -2.06 -14.26
C ASP A 631 -21.00 -2.42 -13.60
N VAL A 632 -20.17 -1.40 -13.38
CA VAL A 632 -18.83 -1.54 -12.81
C VAL A 632 -18.58 -0.34 -11.92
N ASP A 633 -18.61 -0.55 -10.61
CA ASP A 633 -18.33 0.50 -9.64
C ASP A 633 -16.82 0.61 -9.45
N VAL A 634 -16.27 1.82 -9.59
CA VAL A 634 -14.82 2.07 -9.45
C VAL A 634 -14.59 3.08 -8.36
N TYR A 635 -13.91 2.65 -7.29
CA TYR A 635 -13.55 3.46 -6.14
C TYR A 635 -12.07 3.82 -6.17
N GLU A 636 -11.73 5.09 -5.96
CA GLU A 636 -10.38 5.59 -5.80
C GLU A 636 -10.04 5.70 -4.31
N MET A 637 -8.91 5.14 -3.90
CA MET A 637 -8.38 5.29 -2.54
C MET A 637 -6.91 5.68 -2.56
N THR A 638 -6.49 6.44 -1.55
CA THR A 638 -5.09 6.82 -1.36
C THR A 638 -4.48 6.16 -0.12
N VAL A 639 -3.15 6.01 -0.13
CA VAL A 639 -2.38 5.51 1.01
C VAL A 639 -1.24 6.51 1.23
N GLN A 640 -1.50 7.60 1.97
CA GLN A 640 -0.58 8.71 2.19
C GLN A 640 -0.52 9.09 3.68
N ARG A 641 0.65 9.43 4.21
CA ARG A 641 0.78 9.96 5.60
C ARG A 641 0.70 11.48 5.57
N GLU A 642 0.07 12.11 6.57
CA GLU A 642 0.01 13.58 6.69
C GLU A 642 1.38 14.22 6.90
N ASP A 643 2.24 13.58 7.68
CA ASP A 643 3.60 14.02 7.91
C ASP A 643 4.47 13.63 6.70
N GLY A 644 4.86 14.60 5.87
CA GLY A 644 5.82 14.42 4.77
C GLY A 644 7.24 13.94 5.19
N GLY A 645 7.38 13.25 6.32
CA GLY A 645 8.60 12.66 6.82
C GLY A 645 8.89 11.30 6.19
N GLU A 646 9.88 11.26 5.31
CA GLU A 646 10.56 10.03 4.90
C GLU A 646 11.33 9.43 6.10
N LEU A 647 10.65 8.70 6.99
CA LEU A 647 11.35 7.77 7.89
C LEU A 647 11.65 6.50 7.10
N GLY A 648 12.90 6.40 6.67
CA GLY A 648 13.40 5.37 5.78
C GLY A 648 13.00 3.94 6.19
N GLY A 649 12.29 3.25 5.28
CA GLY A 649 12.43 1.80 5.14
C GLY A 649 11.19 0.93 5.31
N LEU A 650 9.97 1.45 5.52
CA LEU A 650 8.75 0.63 5.40
C LEU A 650 7.97 1.02 4.12
N PRO A 651 8.20 0.35 2.98
CA PRO A 651 7.64 0.74 1.69
C PRO A 651 6.21 0.25 1.44
N SER A 652 5.58 -0.49 2.37
CA SER A 652 4.25 -1.07 2.15
C SER A 652 3.40 -1.20 3.42
N PHE A 653 2.10 -0.88 3.31
CA PHE A 653 1.07 -1.12 4.31
C PHE A 653 0.30 -2.41 3.99
N GLY A 654 0.07 -3.27 4.98
CA GLY A 654 -0.75 -4.47 4.78
C GLY A 654 -2.23 -4.10 4.73
N ALA A 655 -2.94 -4.47 3.68
CA ALA A 655 -4.39 -4.28 3.56
C ALA A 655 -5.08 -5.55 3.07
N ILE A 656 -6.37 -5.64 3.35
CA ILE A 656 -7.29 -6.67 2.86
C ILE A 656 -8.38 -5.92 2.09
N PHE A 657 -8.76 -6.45 0.91
CA PHE A 657 -9.99 -6.07 0.23
C PHE A 657 -10.95 -7.23 0.38
N ASP A 658 -12.10 -6.94 0.99
CA ASP A 658 -13.13 -7.93 1.28
C ASP A 658 -14.45 -7.45 0.68
N LEU A 659 -15.25 -8.38 0.16
CA LEU A 659 -16.59 -8.09 -0.33
C LEU A 659 -17.60 -8.76 0.57
N ASP A 660 -18.22 -7.98 1.44
CA ASP A 660 -19.17 -8.52 2.40
C ASP A 660 -20.61 -8.52 1.85
N TYR A 661 -21.35 -9.56 2.18
CA TYR A 661 -22.79 -9.74 1.97
C TYR A 661 -23.27 -9.60 0.52
N ALA A 662 -22.43 -9.88 -0.48
CA ALA A 662 -22.84 -9.88 -1.89
C ALA A 662 -23.35 -11.28 -2.35
N ASP A 663 -22.80 -12.37 -1.83
CA ASP A 663 -23.24 -13.74 -2.11
C ASP A 663 -24.50 -14.11 -1.32
N GLY A 664 -25.32 -15.01 -1.88
CA GLY A 664 -26.54 -15.50 -1.25
C GLY A 664 -27.67 -14.47 -1.19
N LEU A 665 -28.77 -14.80 -0.49
CA LEU A 665 -29.94 -13.93 -0.27
C LEU A 665 -30.60 -13.32 -1.54
N GLY A 666 -30.29 -13.82 -2.73
CA GLY A 666 -30.76 -13.27 -4.01
C GLY A 666 -29.94 -12.09 -4.54
N ARG A 667 -28.76 -11.84 -3.98
CA ARG A 667 -27.81 -10.78 -4.32
C ARG A 667 -26.80 -11.24 -5.40
N PRO A 668 -26.09 -10.30 -6.09
CA PRO A 668 -25.24 -10.64 -7.23
C PRO A 668 -23.93 -11.31 -6.82
N ASN A 669 -23.48 -12.30 -7.59
CA ASN A 669 -22.08 -12.75 -7.54
C ASN A 669 -21.20 -11.68 -8.20
N ALA A 670 -20.23 -11.17 -7.43
CA ALA A 670 -19.41 -10.02 -7.79
C ALA A 670 -17.91 -10.34 -7.65
N THR A 671 -17.11 -9.59 -8.41
CA THR A 671 -15.67 -9.74 -8.52
C THR A 671 -14.99 -8.44 -8.13
N ILE A 672 -13.92 -8.51 -7.35
CA ILE A 672 -13.05 -7.37 -7.04
C ILE A 672 -11.84 -7.39 -7.98
N SER A 673 -11.51 -6.23 -8.56
CA SER A 673 -10.27 -6.00 -9.32
C SER A 673 -9.59 -4.72 -8.87
N VAL A 674 -8.33 -4.80 -8.45
CA VAL A 674 -7.56 -3.65 -7.92
C VAL A 674 -6.49 -3.24 -8.93
N PHE A 675 -6.44 -1.95 -9.26
CA PHE A 675 -5.51 -1.35 -10.21
C PHE A 675 -4.64 -0.29 -9.55
N ASN A 676 -3.48 -0.01 -10.14
CA ASN A 676 -2.70 1.18 -9.81
C ASN A 676 -3.13 2.40 -10.65
N ALA A 677 -2.60 3.58 -10.31
CA ALA A 677 -2.83 4.82 -11.05
C ALA A 677 -2.39 4.81 -12.53
N ALA A 678 -1.61 3.81 -12.97
CA ALA A 678 -1.24 3.65 -14.38
C ALA A 678 -2.23 2.76 -15.17
N GLY A 679 -3.33 2.31 -14.55
CA GLY A 679 -4.28 1.40 -15.21
C GLY A 679 -3.88 -0.07 -15.20
N GLN A 680 -2.85 -0.46 -14.44
CA GLN A 680 -2.34 -1.83 -14.42
C GLN A 680 -3.08 -2.64 -13.35
N LEU A 681 -3.60 -3.81 -13.73
CA LEU A 681 -4.22 -4.75 -12.82
C LEU A 681 -3.17 -5.34 -11.87
N LEU A 682 -3.35 -5.13 -10.56
CA LEU A 682 -2.48 -5.64 -9.50
C LEU A 682 -3.02 -6.95 -8.93
N TRP A 683 -4.30 -6.95 -8.54
CA TRP A 683 -4.96 -8.07 -7.88
C TRP A 683 -6.38 -8.23 -8.40
N THR A 684 -6.89 -9.47 -8.37
CA THR A 684 -8.28 -9.78 -8.70
C THR A 684 -8.72 -11.02 -7.93
N SER A 685 -9.98 -11.05 -7.50
CA SER A 685 -10.60 -12.18 -6.81
C SER A 685 -12.08 -12.28 -7.17
N ARG A 686 -12.59 -13.51 -7.24
CA ARG A 686 -13.98 -13.81 -7.64
C ARG A 686 -14.73 -14.50 -6.51
N ASP A 687 -14.21 -15.63 -6.03
CA ASP A 687 -14.82 -16.42 -4.95
C ASP A 687 -13.81 -16.64 -3.81
N SER A 688 -14.28 -16.68 -2.57
CA SER A 688 -13.47 -16.99 -1.39
C SER A 688 -14.18 -17.95 -0.43
N ASN A 689 -13.41 -18.78 0.28
CA ASN A 689 -13.96 -19.75 1.24
C ASN A 689 -13.22 -19.65 2.57
N ILE A 690 -13.29 -18.46 3.18
CA ILE A 690 -12.66 -18.14 4.46
C ILE A 690 -13.60 -18.58 5.58
N ALA A 691 -13.14 -19.47 6.46
CA ALA A 691 -14.00 -20.03 7.52
C ALA A 691 -14.46 -18.98 8.54
N ASP A 692 -13.61 -17.99 8.81
CA ASP A 692 -13.90 -16.91 9.75
C ASP A 692 -14.90 -15.89 9.19
N ASP A 693 -15.05 -15.86 7.87
CA ASP A 693 -15.98 -14.98 7.15
C ASP A 693 -17.37 -15.64 6.95
N ARG A 694 -17.44 -16.97 7.08
CA ARG A 694 -18.64 -17.75 6.81
C ARG A 694 -19.61 -17.91 7.99
N PRO A 695 -20.89 -18.22 7.71
CA PRO A 695 -21.87 -18.56 8.74
C PRO A 695 -21.41 -19.72 9.61
N ARG A 696 -21.76 -19.69 10.89
CA ARG A 696 -21.40 -20.78 11.81
C ARG A 696 -21.98 -22.11 11.32
N PRO A 697 -21.27 -23.24 11.49
CA PRO A 697 -21.77 -24.53 11.07
C PRO A 697 -23.16 -24.83 11.66
N LEU A 698 -24.12 -25.21 10.80
CA LEU A 698 -25.52 -25.52 11.13
C LEU A 698 -26.45 -24.32 11.41
N TYR A 699 -26.01 -23.07 11.22
CA TYR A 699 -26.83 -21.87 11.45
C TYR A 699 -27.42 -21.24 10.16
N GLY A 700 -27.39 -21.96 9.04
CA GLY A 700 -27.95 -21.49 7.77
C GLY A 700 -27.20 -20.25 7.25
N ALA A 701 -27.93 -19.16 7.01
CA ALA A 701 -27.35 -17.87 6.63
C ALA A 701 -26.84 -17.03 7.82
N ASP A 702 -27.15 -17.43 9.07
CA ASP A 702 -26.60 -16.84 10.32
C ASP A 702 -26.60 -15.30 10.43
N MET A 703 -27.59 -14.62 9.83
CA MET A 703 -27.74 -13.14 9.83
C MET A 703 -27.89 -12.48 11.22
N THR A 704 -27.87 -13.28 12.29
CA THR A 704 -27.84 -12.78 13.67
C THR A 704 -26.42 -12.46 14.16
N ASP A 705 -25.39 -12.91 13.44
CA ASP A 705 -23.98 -12.66 13.73
C ASP A 705 -23.38 -11.82 12.60
N LEU A 706 -23.36 -10.50 12.80
CA LEU A 706 -22.81 -9.55 11.81
C LEU A 706 -21.27 -9.46 11.85
N SER A 707 -20.60 -10.24 12.71
CA SER A 707 -19.13 -10.32 12.73
C SER A 707 -18.57 -11.18 11.58
N ARG A 708 -19.45 -11.82 10.81
CA ARG A 708 -19.16 -12.57 9.59
C ARG A 708 -19.46 -11.68 8.39
N GLY A 709 -18.66 -11.72 7.33
CA GLY A 709 -18.83 -10.90 6.15
C GLY A 709 -19.64 -11.57 5.05
N THR A 710 -19.77 -12.90 5.01
CA THR A 710 -20.54 -13.59 3.95
C THR A 710 -21.58 -14.58 4.47
N VAL A 711 -22.60 -14.86 3.66
CA VAL A 711 -23.52 -16.00 3.86
C VAL A 711 -23.16 -17.23 3.00
N GLY A 712 -22.15 -17.12 2.14
CA GLY A 712 -21.80 -18.13 1.15
C GLY A 712 -20.30 -18.30 0.94
N ALA A 713 -19.87 -18.57 -0.28
CA ALA A 713 -18.45 -18.78 -0.63
C ALA A 713 -18.06 -18.15 -1.98
N SER A 714 -18.93 -17.29 -2.51
CA SER A 714 -18.72 -16.56 -3.76
C SER A 714 -18.45 -15.08 -3.54
N ASP A 715 -18.26 -14.67 -2.28
CA ASP A 715 -17.79 -13.33 -1.96
C ASP A 715 -16.27 -13.24 -2.17
N ALA A 716 -15.85 -12.19 -2.89
CA ALA A 716 -14.46 -12.00 -3.29
C ALA A 716 -13.60 -11.50 -2.13
N PHE A 717 -12.44 -12.14 -1.91
CA PHE A 717 -11.47 -11.74 -0.88
C PHE A 717 -10.08 -11.62 -1.48
N ILE A 718 -9.35 -10.54 -1.19
CA ILE A 718 -7.95 -10.30 -1.56
C ILE A 718 -7.19 -9.87 -0.31
N GLY A 719 -6.34 -10.73 0.24
CA GLY A 719 -5.45 -10.28 1.31
C GLY A 719 -4.79 -11.36 2.16
N PRO A 720 -3.90 -10.95 3.08
CA PRO A 720 -3.33 -9.60 3.16
C PRO A 720 -2.39 -9.32 1.96
N VAL A 721 -2.41 -8.11 1.42
CA VAL A 721 -1.51 -7.63 0.35
C VAL A 721 -0.77 -6.35 0.79
N GLY A 722 0.41 -6.10 0.25
CA GLY A 722 1.17 -4.89 0.55
C GLY A 722 0.84 -3.74 -0.41
N LEU A 723 0.29 -2.65 0.11
CA LEU A 723 0.04 -1.40 -0.58
C LEU A 723 1.23 -0.46 -0.44
N SER A 724 1.79 0.01 -1.55
CA SER A 724 2.86 1.00 -1.52
C SER A 724 2.42 2.30 -0.83
N ALA A 725 3.26 2.82 0.06
CA ALA A 725 3.04 4.15 0.63
C ALA A 725 3.15 5.25 -0.44
N ASN A 726 2.40 6.33 -0.28
CA ASN A 726 2.29 7.46 -1.20
C ASN A 726 1.83 7.07 -2.60
N ALA A 727 0.82 6.20 -2.69
CA ALA A 727 0.23 5.74 -3.94
C ALA A 727 -1.30 5.82 -3.92
N THR A 728 -1.88 5.87 -5.12
CA THR A 728 -3.33 5.81 -5.37
C THR A 728 -3.67 4.46 -6.00
N PHE A 729 -4.75 3.86 -5.53
CA PHE A 729 -5.29 2.58 -5.99
C PHE A 729 -6.74 2.74 -6.44
N TYR A 730 -7.15 1.93 -7.40
CA TYR A 730 -8.51 1.91 -7.93
C TYR A 730 -9.10 0.52 -7.71
N VAL A 731 -10.20 0.42 -6.98
CA VAL A 731 -10.90 -0.83 -6.68
C VAL A 731 -12.16 -0.88 -7.52
N ALA A 732 -12.22 -1.82 -8.45
CA ALA A 732 -13.39 -2.06 -9.28
C ALA A 732 -14.20 -3.25 -8.73
N VAL A 733 -15.48 -3.02 -8.46
CA VAL A 733 -16.48 -4.05 -8.14
C VAL A 733 -17.39 -4.22 -9.34
N SER A 734 -17.52 -5.46 -9.83
CA SER A 734 -18.35 -5.74 -11.01
C SER A 734 -19.04 -7.09 -10.88
N SER A 735 -20.11 -7.31 -11.64
CA SER A 735 -20.69 -8.65 -11.76
C SER A 735 -19.64 -9.67 -12.22
N ASP A 736 -19.74 -10.91 -11.75
CA ASP A 736 -18.87 -12.04 -12.15
C ASP A 736 -18.85 -12.32 -13.68
N ALA A 737 -19.84 -11.78 -14.42
CA ALA A 737 -19.91 -11.82 -15.87
C ALA A 737 -18.96 -10.83 -16.58
N GLN A 738 -18.47 -9.82 -15.87
CA GLN A 738 -17.50 -8.85 -16.37
C GLN A 738 -16.08 -9.29 -15.98
N MET A 739 -15.09 -8.95 -16.81
CA MET A 739 -13.68 -9.20 -16.49
C MET A 739 -12.78 -8.07 -17.01
N PRO A 740 -11.68 -7.77 -16.30
CA PRO A 740 -10.66 -6.85 -16.80
C PRO A 740 -10.12 -7.28 -18.16
N ILE A 741 -9.90 -6.32 -19.08
CA ILE A 741 -9.38 -6.60 -20.42
C ILE A 741 -8.00 -7.28 -20.39
N GLN A 742 -7.22 -7.06 -19.33
CA GLN A 742 -5.93 -7.69 -19.09
C GLN A 742 -6.03 -9.23 -18.99
N LEU A 743 -7.19 -9.77 -18.57
CA LEU A 743 -7.45 -11.21 -18.50
C LEU A 743 -7.98 -11.81 -19.81
N SER A 744 -8.28 -10.99 -20.83
CA SER A 744 -8.88 -11.45 -22.09
C SER A 744 -8.03 -12.48 -22.85
N GLN A 745 -6.72 -12.51 -22.61
CA GLN A 745 -5.78 -13.48 -23.19
C GLN A 745 -6.07 -14.95 -22.86
N PHE A 746 -6.80 -15.23 -21.78
CA PHE A 746 -7.17 -16.60 -21.42
C PHE A 746 -8.41 -17.09 -22.16
N TYR A 747 -9.13 -16.18 -22.83
CA TYR A 747 -10.42 -16.45 -23.47
C TYR A 747 -10.46 -16.09 -24.96
N SER A 748 -9.54 -15.25 -25.44
CA SER A 748 -9.42 -14.84 -26.84
C SER A 748 -8.05 -15.23 -27.40
N ALA A 749 -8.05 -15.75 -28.64
CA ALA A 749 -6.83 -16.11 -29.36
C ALA A 749 -5.99 -14.87 -29.76
N ASN A 750 -6.64 -13.71 -29.95
CA ASN A 750 -5.99 -12.43 -30.25
C ASN A 750 -6.51 -11.39 -29.24
N PRO A 751 -5.98 -11.39 -28.01
CA PRO A 751 -6.44 -10.46 -26.99
C PRO A 751 -5.98 -9.02 -27.32
N GLY A 752 -6.76 -8.04 -26.88
CA GLY A 752 -6.47 -6.62 -27.08
C GLY A 752 -5.44 -6.04 -26.09
N ASN A 753 -4.86 -6.88 -25.22
CA ASN A 753 -3.83 -6.47 -24.27
C ASN A 753 -2.43 -6.57 -24.91
N GLU A 754 -1.58 -5.56 -24.70
CA GLU A 754 -0.23 -5.52 -25.31
C GLU A 754 0.83 -6.33 -24.54
N ALA A 755 0.47 -6.96 -23.41
CA ALA A 755 1.40 -7.66 -22.53
C ALA A 755 0.91 -9.08 -22.19
N LEU A 756 1.85 -10.03 -22.15
CA LEU A 756 1.66 -11.39 -21.61
C LEU A 756 1.44 -11.28 -20.09
N PHE A 757 0.18 -11.16 -19.66
CA PHE A 757 -0.20 -11.13 -18.25
C PHE A 757 -0.05 -12.55 -17.66
N ARG A 758 0.28 -12.70 -16.38
CA ARG A 758 0.30 -14.02 -15.71
C ARG A 758 -0.39 -13.88 -14.35
N LEU A 759 -1.29 -14.81 -14.06
CA LEU A 759 -1.91 -14.92 -12.74
C LEU A 759 -1.02 -15.78 -11.85
N GLU A 760 -0.70 -15.26 -10.67
CA GLU A 760 -0.05 -16.01 -9.60
C GLU A 760 -0.81 -15.78 -8.27
N PRO A 761 -0.85 -16.75 -7.35
CA PRO A 761 -1.41 -16.53 -6.01
C PRO A 761 -0.68 -15.36 -5.31
N VAL A 762 -1.38 -14.60 -4.48
CA VAL A 762 -0.77 -13.51 -3.70
C VAL A 762 0.41 -14.02 -2.85
N ARG A 763 1.43 -13.17 -2.66
CA ARG A 763 2.71 -13.57 -2.04
C ARG A 763 2.61 -13.97 -0.57
N THR A 764 1.50 -13.66 0.09
CA THR A 764 1.20 -13.98 1.48
C THR A 764 0.63 -15.38 1.67
N VAL A 765 0.25 -16.07 0.59
CA VAL A 765 -0.16 -17.48 0.65
C VAL A 765 1.08 -18.37 0.66
N ARG A 766 1.14 -19.29 1.63
CA ARG A 766 2.18 -20.32 1.68
C ARG A 766 2.03 -21.28 0.51
N ARG A 767 3.00 -21.27 -0.41
CA ARG A 767 3.03 -22.18 -1.56
C ARG A 767 3.57 -23.56 -1.11
N ILE A 768 2.98 -24.65 -1.59
CA ILE A 768 3.52 -26.00 -1.36
C ILE A 768 4.68 -26.26 -2.33
N VAL A 769 4.48 -25.92 -3.59
CA VAL A 769 5.47 -26.01 -4.67
C VAL A 769 5.45 -24.70 -5.44
N GLU A 770 6.64 -24.21 -5.79
CA GLU A 770 6.82 -23.04 -6.66
C GLU A 770 8.08 -23.27 -7.49
N ASP A 771 7.96 -23.14 -8.80
CA ASP A 771 9.07 -23.29 -9.75
C ASP A 771 8.91 -22.23 -10.85
N HIS A 772 9.96 -21.44 -11.07
CA HIS A 772 9.95 -20.33 -12.02
C HIS A 772 10.98 -20.58 -13.11
N PHE A 773 10.60 -20.33 -14.37
CA PHE A 773 11.52 -20.37 -15.51
C PHE A 773 12.50 -19.18 -15.57
N GLU A 774 12.41 -18.25 -14.61
CA GLU A 774 13.18 -17.01 -14.55
C GLU A 774 14.28 -17.13 -13.47
N VAL A 775 15.46 -16.52 -13.71
CA VAL A 775 16.68 -16.68 -12.89
C VAL A 775 16.57 -16.01 -11.51
N GLU A 776 15.58 -15.15 -11.30
CA GLU A 776 15.38 -14.40 -10.05
C GLU A 776 14.27 -15.05 -9.19
N PRO A 777 14.56 -15.46 -7.94
CA PRO A 777 13.52 -15.95 -7.03
C PRO A 777 12.58 -14.80 -6.65
N ARG A 778 11.31 -14.88 -7.02
CA ARG A 778 10.27 -14.05 -6.40
C ARG A 778 9.99 -14.62 -5.01
N ALA A 779 10.30 -13.86 -3.97
CA ALA A 779 10.08 -14.31 -2.59
C ALA A 779 8.59 -14.20 -2.22
N THR A 780 7.97 -15.33 -1.92
CA THR A 780 6.81 -15.44 -1.03
C THR A 780 7.23 -15.13 0.41
N VAL A 781 6.29 -14.78 1.29
CA VAL A 781 6.61 -14.48 2.71
C VAL A 781 7.23 -15.68 3.41
N ASP A 782 6.74 -16.89 3.11
CA ASP A 782 7.31 -18.17 3.51
C ASP A 782 7.80 -18.92 2.26
N PRO A 783 9.03 -19.45 2.24
CA PRO A 783 9.51 -20.21 1.10
C PRO A 783 8.63 -21.44 0.84
N PRO A 784 8.45 -21.84 -0.43
CA PRO A 784 7.68 -23.02 -0.78
C PRO A 784 8.24 -24.26 -0.08
N GLN A 785 7.38 -25.22 0.29
CA GLN A 785 7.85 -26.49 0.88
C GLN A 785 8.81 -27.24 -0.08
N VAL A 786 8.58 -27.10 -1.38
CA VAL A 786 9.43 -27.61 -2.46
C VAL A 786 9.72 -26.46 -3.43
N SER A 787 10.96 -25.98 -3.44
CA SER A 787 11.39 -24.80 -4.23
C SER A 787 11.80 -25.10 -5.67
N SER A 788 11.87 -26.38 -6.05
CA SER A 788 12.17 -26.81 -7.41
C SER A 788 11.60 -28.21 -7.58
N ILE A 789 10.67 -28.37 -8.54
CA ILE A 789 10.08 -29.68 -8.84
C ILE A 789 10.89 -30.42 -9.92
N LEU A 790 11.70 -29.68 -10.69
CA LEU A 790 12.61 -30.18 -11.71
C LEU A 790 14.06 -29.85 -11.33
N ASP A 791 14.67 -30.72 -10.53
CA ASP A 791 16.06 -30.58 -10.13
C ASP A 791 17.04 -31.13 -11.20
N GLY A 792 18.35 -30.95 -10.98
CA GLY A 792 19.37 -31.46 -11.90
C GLY A 792 19.45 -33.00 -12.01
N PHE A 793 18.65 -33.74 -11.24
CA PHE A 793 18.54 -35.21 -11.29
C PHE A 793 17.28 -35.70 -12.01
N SER A 794 16.34 -34.80 -12.26
CA SER A 794 15.10 -35.05 -13.00
C SER A 794 15.30 -35.41 -14.50
N PRO A 795 16.40 -35.03 -15.19
CA PRO A 795 16.67 -35.51 -16.54
C PRO A 795 17.10 -36.99 -16.54
N VAL A 796 16.41 -37.84 -17.31
CA VAL A 796 16.90 -39.18 -17.64
C VAL A 796 18.02 -39.04 -18.68
N PRO A 797 19.26 -39.48 -18.39
CA PRO A 797 20.35 -39.39 -19.36
C PRO A 797 20.06 -40.28 -20.58
N TYR A 798 20.24 -39.74 -21.78
CA TYR A 798 20.20 -40.51 -23.01
C TYR A 798 21.19 -41.69 -22.95
N ASN A 799 20.72 -42.89 -23.28
CA ASN A 799 21.58 -44.04 -23.55
C ASN A 799 21.74 -44.22 -25.08
N LEU A 800 22.71 -45.04 -25.50
CA LEU A 800 22.96 -45.29 -26.93
C LEU A 800 21.74 -45.89 -27.66
N GLY A 801 20.86 -46.64 -26.98
CA GLY A 801 19.63 -47.17 -27.58
C GLY A 801 18.55 -46.11 -27.84
N ASP A 802 18.68 -44.92 -27.24
CA ASP A 802 17.77 -43.79 -27.47
C ASP A 802 18.15 -42.95 -28.71
N VAL A 803 19.22 -43.32 -29.43
CA VAL A 803 19.68 -42.67 -30.67
C VAL A 803 19.73 -43.64 -31.84
N VAL A 804 19.32 -43.16 -33.02
CA VAL A 804 19.24 -43.95 -34.24
C VAL A 804 20.55 -43.85 -35.03
N LEU A 805 21.20 -44.98 -35.33
CA LEU A 805 22.40 -45.01 -36.19
C LEU A 805 22.01 -45.41 -37.61
N PHE A 806 22.34 -44.57 -38.59
CA PHE A 806 22.21 -44.89 -40.01
C PHE A 806 23.43 -45.65 -40.50
N VAL A 807 23.21 -46.75 -41.22
CA VAL A 807 24.27 -47.53 -41.86
C VAL A 807 23.94 -47.76 -43.32
N THR A 808 24.97 -47.65 -44.15
CA THR A 808 24.91 -47.93 -45.58
C THR A 808 25.49 -49.31 -45.86
N GLN A 809 24.86 -50.03 -46.77
CA GLN A 809 25.39 -51.29 -47.28
C GLN A 809 25.42 -51.24 -48.79
N SER A 810 26.61 -51.30 -49.38
CA SER A 810 26.77 -51.33 -50.84
C SER A 810 26.00 -52.49 -51.46
N ARG A 811 25.29 -52.22 -52.55
CA ARG A 811 24.42 -53.20 -53.23
C ARG A 811 24.87 -53.45 -54.67
N SER A 812 25.24 -52.40 -55.40
CA SER A 812 25.83 -52.47 -56.73
C SER A 812 26.67 -51.22 -57.01
N CYS A 813 27.33 -51.21 -58.17
CA CYS A 813 28.10 -50.08 -58.72
C CYS A 813 27.51 -48.67 -58.57
N ASP A 814 26.18 -48.55 -58.55
CA ASP A 814 25.49 -47.25 -58.44
C ASP A 814 24.29 -47.34 -57.47
N SER A 815 24.33 -48.25 -56.49
CA SER A 815 23.28 -48.31 -55.47
C SER A 815 23.73 -48.84 -54.11
N PHE A 816 23.07 -48.37 -53.07
CA PHE A 816 23.27 -48.80 -51.68
C PHE A 816 21.93 -48.98 -50.97
N ASN A 817 21.91 -49.82 -49.93
CA ASN A 817 20.80 -49.90 -48.99
C ASN A 817 21.07 -48.95 -47.83
N LEU A 818 20.10 -48.11 -47.48
CA LEU A 818 20.11 -47.34 -46.24
C LEU A 818 19.27 -48.08 -45.19
N ARG A 819 19.87 -48.30 -44.02
CA ARG A 819 19.25 -48.98 -42.89
C ARG A 819 19.49 -48.17 -41.62
N THR A 820 18.65 -48.37 -40.62
CA THR A 820 18.93 -47.94 -39.26
C THR A 820 19.20 -49.15 -38.38
N VAL A 821 20.10 -48.97 -37.43
CA VAL A 821 20.47 -49.96 -36.44
C VAL A 821 20.46 -49.31 -35.07
N ASP A 822 20.17 -50.09 -34.04
CA ASP A 822 20.38 -49.67 -32.65
C ASP A 822 21.89 -49.72 -32.37
N PRO A 823 22.54 -48.59 -32.04
CA PRO A 823 23.98 -48.57 -31.83
C PRO A 823 24.41 -49.23 -30.49
N PHE A 824 23.48 -49.52 -29.58
CA PHE A 824 23.77 -50.26 -28.34
C PHE A 824 23.78 -51.78 -28.57
N THR A 825 22.81 -52.32 -29.30
CA THR A 825 22.68 -53.76 -29.53
C THR A 825 23.28 -54.24 -30.86
N GLY A 826 23.40 -53.34 -31.84
CA GLY A 826 23.78 -53.65 -33.23
C GLY A 826 22.65 -54.28 -34.05
N ASP A 827 21.44 -54.40 -33.48
CA ASP A 827 20.30 -54.99 -34.17
C ASP A 827 19.74 -54.05 -35.24
N LEU A 828 19.28 -54.64 -36.35
CA LEU A 828 18.64 -53.89 -37.43
C LEU A 828 17.26 -53.40 -36.97
N GLU A 829 17.08 -52.09 -36.89
CA GLU A 829 15.81 -51.46 -36.54
C GLU A 829 14.89 -51.40 -37.76
N THR A 830 15.30 -50.68 -38.81
CA THR A 830 14.47 -50.53 -40.02
C THR A 830 15.29 -50.50 -41.30
N PHE A 831 14.68 -50.99 -42.37
CA PHE A 831 15.15 -50.76 -43.74
C PHE A 831 14.53 -49.45 -44.25
N VAL A 832 15.36 -48.44 -44.49
CA VAL A 832 14.90 -47.08 -44.87
C VAL A 832 14.58 -47.02 -46.36
N GLY A 833 15.47 -47.54 -47.20
CA GLY A 833 15.27 -47.54 -48.64
C GLY A 833 16.53 -47.86 -49.45
N ILE A 834 16.43 -47.69 -50.76
CA ILE A 834 17.49 -47.96 -51.73
C ILE A 834 17.87 -46.65 -52.40
N GLY A 835 19.11 -46.21 -52.18
CA GLY A 835 19.70 -45.12 -52.94
C GLY A 835 20.17 -45.64 -54.29
N THR A 836 19.81 -44.95 -55.36
CA THR A 836 20.27 -45.21 -56.73
C THR A 836 21.07 -44.02 -57.24
N SER A 837 21.96 -44.22 -58.22
CA SER A 837 22.79 -43.19 -58.89
C SER A 837 24.13 -42.87 -58.22
N ALA A 838 24.51 -43.54 -57.13
CA ALA A 838 25.86 -43.49 -56.56
C ALA A 838 26.15 -44.75 -55.73
N ALA A 839 27.36 -45.30 -55.85
CA ALA A 839 27.94 -46.13 -54.79
C ALA A 839 28.59 -45.19 -53.77
N ILE A 840 28.42 -45.47 -52.48
CA ILE A 840 28.96 -44.64 -51.39
C ILE A 840 29.59 -45.55 -50.33
N GLY A 841 30.55 -45.01 -49.59
CA GLY A 841 31.13 -45.66 -48.42
C GLY A 841 30.36 -45.25 -47.17
N ASP A 842 30.89 -44.25 -46.49
CA ASP A 842 30.36 -43.69 -45.24
C ASP A 842 29.29 -42.61 -45.48
N VAL A 843 28.50 -42.32 -44.44
CA VAL A 843 27.47 -41.27 -44.44
C VAL A 843 27.55 -40.44 -43.17
N VAL A 844 27.24 -39.14 -43.30
CA VAL A 844 27.13 -38.23 -42.16
C VAL A 844 25.79 -37.51 -42.18
N MET A 845 25.17 -37.34 -41.02
CA MET A 845 23.99 -36.50 -40.87
C MET A 845 24.41 -35.04 -40.65
N HIS A 846 23.93 -34.14 -41.51
CA HIS A 846 24.15 -32.71 -41.35
C HIS A 846 23.05 -32.11 -40.43
N PRO A 847 23.30 -30.99 -39.72
CA PRO A 847 22.30 -30.33 -38.86
C PRO A 847 20.97 -29.93 -39.51
N ASN A 848 20.89 -29.95 -40.84
CA ASN A 848 19.64 -29.71 -41.58
C ASN A 848 18.73 -30.95 -41.65
N GLY A 849 19.19 -32.09 -41.12
CA GLY A 849 18.43 -33.33 -41.05
C GLY A 849 18.62 -34.28 -42.24
N ASN A 850 19.42 -33.93 -43.27
CA ASN A 850 19.72 -34.83 -44.39
C ASN A 850 21.05 -35.58 -44.20
N LEU A 851 21.21 -36.72 -44.88
CA LEU A 851 22.44 -37.50 -44.91
C LEU A 851 23.28 -37.11 -46.14
N TYR A 852 24.60 -37.07 -45.98
CA TYR A 852 25.54 -36.75 -47.05
C TYR A 852 26.67 -37.75 -47.12
N ALA A 853 27.17 -37.98 -48.34
CA ALA A 853 28.28 -38.87 -48.64
C ALA A 853 29.03 -38.41 -49.89
N TYR A 854 30.16 -39.04 -50.16
CA TYR A 854 30.86 -38.92 -51.44
C TYR A 854 30.74 -40.20 -52.25
N ARG A 855 30.59 -40.05 -53.57
CA ARG A 855 30.49 -41.17 -54.50
C ARG A 855 31.84 -41.85 -54.64
N LEU A 856 31.82 -43.17 -54.52
CA LEU A 856 32.93 -44.04 -54.85
C LEU A 856 32.95 -44.29 -56.36
N GLY A 857 34.06 -43.99 -57.03
CA GLY A 857 34.30 -44.42 -58.41
C GLY A 857 34.69 -45.90 -58.45
N ASP A 858 33.73 -46.82 -58.42
CA ASP A 858 34.01 -48.26 -58.45
C ASP A 858 34.52 -48.73 -59.82
N GLU A 859 35.72 -49.30 -59.83
CA GLU A 859 36.50 -49.73 -61.00
C GLU A 859 35.91 -51.00 -61.66
N SER A 860 35.01 -51.70 -60.97
CA SER A 860 34.31 -52.86 -61.52
C SER A 860 33.19 -52.50 -62.51
N CYS A 861 32.89 -51.20 -62.65
CA CYS A 861 31.70 -50.70 -63.31
C CYS A 861 31.97 -50.11 -64.72
N SER A 862 33.21 -49.68 -64.99
CA SER A 862 33.68 -49.24 -66.31
C SER A 862 35.21 -49.32 -66.40
N ALA A 863 35.75 -49.61 -67.59
CA ALA A 863 37.20 -49.63 -67.82
C ALA A 863 37.86 -48.24 -67.76
N ASP A 864 37.06 -47.17 -67.79
CA ASP A 864 37.51 -45.77 -67.74
C ASP A 864 37.38 -45.16 -66.32
N TRP A 865 36.98 -45.95 -65.32
CA TRP A 865 36.78 -45.53 -63.91
C TRP A 865 37.80 -46.24 -63.01
N PRO A 866 38.27 -45.59 -61.93
CA PRO A 866 37.88 -44.27 -61.43
C PRO A 866 38.53 -43.12 -62.22
N ASN A 867 37.87 -41.96 -62.26
CA ASN A 867 38.44 -40.73 -62.82
C ASN A 867 37.97 -39.50 -62.03
N ASP A 868 38.62 -38.36 -62.24
CA ASP A 868 38.35 -37.12 -61.49
C ASP A 868 36.89 -36.65 -61.61
N ARG A 869 36.15 -37.01 -62.67
CA ARG A 869 34.78 -36.55 -62.89
C ARG A 869 33.73 -37.37 -62.15
N GLU A 870 33.96 -38.67 -62.02
CA GLU A 870 32.95 -39.64 -61.56
C GLU A 870 33.23 -40.18 -60.15
N SER A 871 34.44 -39.94 -59.63
CA SER A 871 34.79 -40.21 -58.23
C SER A 871 34.70 -38.91 -57.42
N GLY A 872 34.31 -39.00 -56.15
CA GLY A 872 34.29 -37.84 -55.26
C GLY A 872 33.11 -36.90 -55.50
N ASN A 873 32.09 -37.27 -56.27
CA ASN A 873 30.88 -36.44 -56.35
C ASN A 873 30.14 -36.43 -55.01
N PHE A 874 29.70 -35.26 -54.55
CA PHE A 874 28.97 -35.09 -53.31
C PHE A 874 27.49 -35.48 -53.48
N VAL A 875 27.00 -36.36 -52.60
CA VAL A 875 25.68 -37.00 -52.69
C VAL A 875 24.85 -36.64 -51.47
N GLU A 876 23.63 -36.15 -51.71
CA GLU A 876 22.60 -35.99 -50.69
C GLU A 876 21.68 -37.22 -50.66
N ILE A 877 21.33 -37.66 -49.46
CA ILE A 877 20.51 -38.84 -49.21
C ILE A 877 19.39 -38.45 -48.26
N ASN A 878 18.16 -38.70 -48.67
CA ASN A 878 16.99 -38.45 -47.84
C ASN A 878 16.83 -39.57 -46.79
N PRO A 879 16.95 -39.28 -45.49
CA PRO A 879 16.87 -40.31 -44.44
C PRO A 879 15.48 -40.89 -44.22
N ALA A 880 14.42 -40.32 -44.81
CA ALA A 880 13.06 -40.85 -44.71
C ALA A 880 12.77 -41.97 -45.72
N ASN A 881 13.45 -42.01 -46.86
CA ASN A 881 13.18 -42.98 -47.92
C ASN A 881 14.41 -43.54 -48.65
N GLY A 882 15.62 -43.12 -48.27
CA GLY A 882 16.89 -43.56 -48.84
C GLY A 882 17.17 -43.05 -50.25
N ALA A 883 16.35 -42.16 -50.82
CA ALA A 883 16.59 -41.60 -52.15
C ALA A 883 17.89 -40.77 -52.15
N ALA A 884 18.76 -41.01 -53.13
CA ALA A 884 20.06 -40.36 -53.27
C ALA A 884 20.11 -39.48 -54.53
N GLN A 885 20.74 -38.31 -54.41
CA GLN A 885 20.95 -37.37 -55.51
C GLN A 885 22.39 -36.85 -55.47
N ILE A 886 23.09 -36.92 -56.61
CA ILE A 886 24.38 -36.23 -56.77
C ILE A 886 24.11 -34.73 -56.86
N LEU A 887 24.70 -33.96 -55.94
CA LEU A 887 24.57 -32.51 -55.92
C LEU A 887 25.60 -31.85 -56.83
N ARG A 888 26.87 -32.28 -56.76
CA ARG A 888 27.99 -31.70 -57.50
C ARG A 888 29.27 -32.52 -57.39
N ASP A 889 30.32 -32.07 -58.06
CA ASP A 889 31.68 -32.59 -58.04
C ASP A 889 32.52 -32.05 -56.86
N ASP A 890 33.49 -32.81 -56.34
CA ASP A 890 34.40 -32.36 -55.28
C ASP A 890 35.44 -31.32 -55.77
N THR A 891 35.59 -31.20 -57.09
CA THR A 891 36.54 -30.34 -57.81
C THR A 891 38.01 -30.73 -57.67
N ILE A 892 38.32 -31.91 -57.12
CA ILE A 892 39.71 -32.36 -56.95
C ILE A 892 40.21 -32.96 -58.25
N ILE A 893 41.31 -32.41 -58.78
CA ILE A 893 41.97 -32.91 -59.98
C ILE A 893 43.29 -33.55 -59.59
N THR A 894 43.57 -34.72 -60.16
CA THR A 894 44.73 -35.54 -59.79
C THR A 894 45.85 -35.49 -60.85
N TYR A 895 47.09 -35.30 -60.38
CA TYR A 895 48.30 -35.05 -61.17
C TYR A 895 49.48 -35.96 -60.77
N GLU A 896 50.43 -36.14 -61.70
CA GLU A 896 51.75 -36.76 -61.52
C GLU A 896 52.84 -35.86 -62.13
N LEU A 897 54.10 -36.15 -61.80
CA LEU A 897 55.27 -35.48 -62.37
C LEU A 897 55.37 -35.79 -63.86
N ASP A 898 55.33 -34.75 -64.69
CA ASP A 898 55.62 -34.87 -66.12
C ASP A 898 57.13 -35.07 -66.32
N ILE A 899 57.62 -36.31 -66.22
CA ILE A 899 59.06 -36.63 -66.35
C ILE A 899 59.70 -35.95 -67.58
N PRO A 900 59.08 -35.98 -68.79
CA PRO A 900 59.59 -35.26 -69.95
C PRO A 900 59.79 -33.74 -69.76
N ASN A 901 58.98 -33.08 -68.92
CA ASN A 901 58.96 -31.63 -68.74
C ASN A 901 59.20 -31.19 -67.26
N ALA A 902 59.84 -32.04 -66.45
CA ALA A 902 60.05 -31.80 -65.02
C ALA A 902 60.66 -30.40 -64.77
N PRO A 903 60.11 -29.60 -63.84
CA PRO A 903 59.21 -30.01 -62.74
C PRO A 903 57.69 -29.84 -62.97
N SER A 904 57.17 -29.76 -64.21
CA SER A 904 55.74 -29.55 -64.44
C SER A 904 54.85 -30.74 -64.06
N SER A 905 53.56 -30.48 -63.78
CA SER A 905 52.56 -31.52 -63.49
C SER A 905 51.75 -31.88 -64.74
N ILE A 906 51.40 -33.16 -64.88
CA ILE A 906 50.47 -33.66 -65.90
C ILE A 906 49.35 -34.46 -65.22
N ARG A 907 48.11 -34.38 -65.73
CA ARG A 907 47.01 -35.17 -65.16
C ARG A 907 47.30 -36.67 -65.31
N THR A 908 46.96 -37.46 -64.30
CA THR A 908 47.10 -38.92 -64.39
C THR A 908 46.00 -39.55 -65.26
N HIS A 909 46.02 -40.87 -65.38
CA HIS A 909 45.00 -41.69 -66.05
C HIS A 909 44.66 -41.32 -67.51
N PRO A 910 45.33 -41.91 -68.51
CA PRO A 910 44.97 -41.75 -69.92
C PRO A 910 43.79 -42.64 -70.33
N VAL A 911 42.67 -42.03 -70.72
CA VAL A 911 41.50 -42.68 -71.35
C VAL A 911 41.38 -42.18 -72.79
N GLY A 912 41.45 -43.10 -73.76
CA GLY A 912 41.31 -42.75 -75.18
C GLY A 912 42.30 -41.68 -75.70
N GLY A 913 43.46 -41.52 -75.06
CA GLY A 913 44.47 -40.51 -75.38
C GLY A 913 44.27 -39.14 -74.69
N THR A 914 43.25 -38.99 -73.84
CA THR A 914 43.02 -37.81 -72.98
C THR A 914 43.32 -38.17 -71.54
N LEU A 915 44.01 -37.29 -70.81
CA LEU A 915 44.31 -37.50 -69.40
C LEU A 915 43.16 -36.99 -68.54
N VAL A 916 42.48 -37.93 -67.86
CA VAL A 916 41.22 -37.70 -67.13
C VAL A 916 41.39 -37.71 -65.60
N GLY A 917 42.59 -37.99 -65.11
CA GLY A 917 42.90 -38.17 -63.69
C GLY A 917 42.29 -39.43 -63.07
N ASP A 918 42.77 -39.81 -61.89
CA ASP A 918 42.34 -41.00 -61.14
C ASP A 918 41.18 -40.72 -60.16
N GLY A 919 40.94 -39.45 -59.78
CA GLY A 919 39.97 -39.04 -58.77
C GLY A 919 40.31 -39.48 -57.33
N ILE A 920 39.52 -39.00 -56.36
CA ILE A 920 39.60 -39.43 -54.97
C ILE A 920 38.38 -40.29 -54.61
N GLN A 921 38.64 -41.45 -53.99
CA GLN A 921 37.62 -42.32 -53.42
C GLN A 921 37.57 -42.07 -51.90
N PHE A 922 36.55 -41.36 -51.44
CA PHE A 922 36.37 -41.06 -50.01
C PHE A 922 35.75 -42.25 -49.27
N ASP A 923 36.48 -42.74 -48.28
CA ASP A 923 36.11 -43.89 -47.47
C ASP A 923 35.40 -43.49 -46.16
N ALA A 924 35.62 -42.26 -45.67
CA ALA A 924 35.00 -41.73 -44.45
C ALA A 924 34.67 -40.23 -44.57
N ILE A 925 33.60 -39.79 -43.90
CA ILE A 925 33.14 -38.39 -43.90
C ILE A 925 32.62 -37.96 -42.53
N THR A 926 32.92 -36.74 -42.12
CA THR A 926 32.35 -36.14 -40.90
C THR A 926 32.19 -34.63 -41.05
N ILE A 927 31.33 -34.03 -40.22
CA ILE A 927 31.02 -32.59 -40.22
C ILE A 927 31.21 -32.08 -38.79
N ASP A 928 31.98 -31.01 -38.63
CA ASP A 928 32.17 -30.36 -37.32
C ASP A 928 31.09 -29.29 -37.09
N ASN A 929 30.26 -29.51 -36.07
CA ASN A 929 29.17 -28.61 -35.68
C ASN A 929 29.60 -27.52 -34.67
N SER A 930 30.88 -27.49 -34.26
CA SER A 930 31.38 -26.68 -33.13
C SER A 930 32.14 -25.40 -33.52
N ILE A 931 32.36 -25.16 -34.81
CA ILE A 931 33.08 -23.98 -35.32
C ILE A 931 32.09 -23.06 -36.06
N SER A 932 32.20 -21.73 -35.89
CA SER A 932 31.30 -20.71 -36.44
C SER A 932 31.24 -20.63 -37.98
N ALA A 933 32.01 -21.46 -38.68
CA ALA A 933 31.87 -21.77 -40.10
C ALA A 933 31.88 -23.30 -40.23
N LEU A 934 30.74 -23.91 -40.60
CA LEU A 934 30.60 -25.38 -40.73
C LEU A 934 31.64 -25.92 -41.73
N GLY A 935 32.61 -26.67 -41.22
CA GLY A 935 33.66 -27.33 -42.01
C GLY A 935 33.52 -28.85 -41.94
N GLY A 936 33.71 -29.53 -43.06
CA GLY A 936 33.66 -30.98 -43.17
C GLY A 936 35.05 -31.58 -43.35
N PHE A 937 35.24 -32.81 -42.90
CA PHE A 937 36.45 -33.61 -43.15
C PHE A 937 36.09 -34.89 -43.88
N ALA A 938 36.88 -35.24 -44.89
CA ALA A 938 36.71 -36.48 -45.63
C ALA A 938 38.07 -37.15 -45.81
N VAL A 939 38.11 -38.46 -45.62
CA VAL A 939 39.33 -39.26 -45.75
C VAL A 939 39.14 -40.22 -46.89
N GLY A 940 40.10 -40.27 -47.79
CA GLY A 940 40.00 -41.12 -48.97
C GLY A 940 41.34 -41.63 -49.46
N ARG A 941 41.28 -42.30 -50.59
CA ARG A 941 42.44 -42.80 -51.33
C ARG A 941 42.35 -42.38 -52.78
N ARG A 942 43.50 -42.24 -53.43
CA ARG A 942 43.55 -41.97 -54.86
C ARG A 942 42.98 -43.17 -55.61
N GLY A 943 42.21 -42.92 -56.66
CA GLY A 943 41.65 -43.97 -57.51
C GLY A 943 42.75 -44.87 -58.11
N TRP A 944 42.45 -46.16 -58.29
CA TRP A 944 43.43 -47.16 -58.68
C TRP A 944 43.17 -47.71 -60.09
N ARG A 945 44.23 -48.10 -60.81
CA ARG A 945 44.13 -48.79 -62.11
C ARG A 945 44.77 -50.17 -62.03
N PRO A 946 44.00 -51.27 -62.09
CA PRO A 946 44.56 -52.61 -62.28
C PRO A 946 44.88 -52.82 -63.76
N GLY A 947 46.14 -53.08 -64.16
CA GLY A 947 46.34 -53.57 -65.54
C GLY A 947 47.72 -53.76 -66.17
N THR A 948 48.83 -53.17 -65.72
CA THR A 948 50.12 -53.35 -66.45
C THR A 948 51.39 -53.49 -65.61
N VAL A 949 51.34 -53.37 -64.27
CA VAL A 949 52.47 -53.72 -63.38
C VAL A 949 51.93 -54.42 -62.11
N PRO A 950 52.56 -55.51 -61.61
CA PRO A 950 52.04 -56.28 -60.47
C PRO A 950 52.23 -55.61 -59.09
N THR A 951 52.72 -54.38 -59.06
CA THR A 951 52.97 -53.59 -57.85
C THR A 951 52.48 -52.16 -58.12
N PRO A 952 51.85 -51.47 -57.16
CA PRO A 952 51.60 -50.02 -57.24
C PRO A 952 52.86 -49.29 -57.68
N ALA A 953 52.94 -48.91 -58.95
CA ALA A 953 53.84 -47.84 -59.32
C ALA A 953 53.12 -46.59 -58.84
N ILE A 954 53.54 -46.08 -57.68
CA ILE A 954 53.10 -44.77 -57.19
C ILE A 954 53.36 -43.80 -58.36
N PRO A 955 52.35 -43.02 -58.81
CA PRO A 955 52.56 -42.05 -59.88
C PRO A 955 53.77 -41.19 -59.57
N ASP A 956 54.59 -40.92 -60.57
CA ASP A 956 55.89 -40.31 -60.34
C ASP A 956 55.72 -38.96 -59.61
N GLY A 957 56.48 -38.76 -58.53
CA GLY A 957 56.40 -37.55 -57.69
C GLY A 957 55.36 -37.54 -56.56
N VAL A 958 54.37 -38.46 -56.55
CA VAL A 958 53.33 -38.50 -55.52
C VAL A 958 53.85 -39.15 -54.22
N GLU A 959 53.54 -38.54 -53.07
CA GLU A 959 53.99 -38.96 -51.74
C GLU A 959 52.92 -39.72 -50.94
N TYR A 960 51.64 -39.34 -51.05
CA TYR A 960 50.51 -39.96 -50.33
C TYR A 960 49.52 -40.60 -51.31
N PHE A 961 49.16 -41.87 -51.11
CA PHE A 961 48.24 -42.59 -52.02
C PHE A 961 46.95 -43.07 -51.35
N THR A 962 46.94 -43.20 -50.02
CA THR A 962 45.83 -43.71 -49.21
C THR A 962 45.66 -42.90 -47.94
N ASN A 963 44.49 -42.94 -47.29
CA ASN A 963 44.18 -42.21 -46.05
C ASN A 963 44.44 -40.69 -46.14
N ILE A 964 44.25 -40.12 -47.32
CA ILE A 964 44.46 -38.70 -47.58
C ILE A 964 43.28 -37.94 -46.96
N LEU A 965 43.58 -37.00 -46.08
CA LEU A 965 42.59 -36.17 -45.37
C LEU A 965 42.37 -34.86 -46.13
N TYR A 966 41.14 -34.65 -46.59
CA TYR A 966 40.67 -33.40 -47.15
C TYR A 966 39.68 -32.71 -46.21
N THR A 967 39.50 -31.41 -46.41
CA THR A 967 38.37 -30.68 -45.85
C THR A 967 37.50 -30.15 -46.97
N PHE A 968 36.21 -30.04 -46.70
CA PHE A 968 35.21 -29.54 -47.63
C PHE A 968 34.28 -28.54 -46.94
N ASP A 969 33.61 -27.71 -47.74
CA ASP A 969 32.62 -26.76 -47.24
C ASP A 969 31.35 -27.49 -46.83
N ALA A 970 31.06 -27.54 -45.53
CA ALA A 970 29.90 -28.20 -44.98
C ALA A 970 28.75 -27.23 -44.68
N ASN A 971 28.82 -25.96 -45.09
CA ASN A 971 27.73 -25.02 -44.90
C ASN A 971 26.67 -25.20 -46.00
N PHE A 972 25.49 -25.73 -45.65
CA PHE A 972 24.38 -25.95 -46.60
C PHE A 972 23.92 -24.69 -47.36
N GLN A 973 24.14 -23.49 -46.82
CA GLN A 973 23.81 -22.23 -47.49
C GLN A 973 24.90 -21.75 -48.47
N SER A 974 26.07 -22.38 -48.46
CA SER A 974 27.19 -21.97 -49.29
C SER A 974 27.05 -22.42 -50.74
N ALA A 975 27.44 -21.53 -51.66
CA ALA A 975 27.50 -21.85 -53.08
C ALA A 975 28.54 -22.95 -53.40
N THR A 976 29.47 -23.25 -52.48
CA THR A 976 30.51 -24.28 -52.62
C THR A 976 30.26 -25.51 -51.73
N PHE A 977 29.06 -25.66 -51.15
CA PHE A 977 28.69 -26.79 -50.28
C PHE A 977 29.02 -28.15 -50.90
N GLY A 978 29.85 -28.95 -50.22
CA GLY A 978 30.34 -30.26 -50.66
C GLY A 978 31.62 -30.24 -51.50
N GLN A 979 32.18 -29.07 -51.82
CA GLN A 979 33.45 -28.96 -52.56
C GLN A 979 34.65 -28.95 -51.60
N ALA A 980 35.75 -29.57 -52.03
CA ALA A 980 37.00 -29.58 -51.28
C ALA A 980 37.63 -28.18 -51.24
N SER A 981 38.37 -27.86 -50.17
CA SER A 981 38.99 -26.55 -50.00
C SER A 981 40.44 -26.64 -49.54
N SER A 982 41.33 -25.83 -50.12
CA SER A 982 42.70 -25.64 -49.61
C SER A 982 42.78 -24.65 -48.44
N ALA A 983 41.72 -23.86 -48.19
CA ALA A 983 41.75 -22.74 -47.24
C ALA A 983 42.08 -23.19 -45.79
N PRO A 984 43.01 -22.52 -45.09
CA PRO A 984 43.54 -21.19 -45.40
C PRO A 984 44.72 -21.17 -46.39
N ALA A 985 45.23 -22.32 -46.85
CA ALA A 985 46.25 -22.36 -47.88
C ALA A 985 45.65 -22.11 -49.28
N ALA A 986 46.48 -21.70 -50.23
CA ALA A 986 46.08 -21.64 -51.63
C ALA A 986 46.14 -23.04 -52.27
N ASP A 987 45.36 -23.24 -53.33
CA ASP A 987 45.47 -24.43 -54.19
C ASP A 987 46.88 -24.54 -54.78
N ARG A 988 47.33 -25.77 -55.03
CA ARG A 988 48.60 -26.02 -55.69
C ARG A 988 48.52 -25.59 -57.15
N VAL A 989 49.57 -24.89 -57.58
CA VAL A 989 49.73 -24.40 -58.95
C VAL A 989 51.14 -24.72 -59.41
N ASP A 990 51.31 -25.00 -60.70
CA ASP A 990 52.64 -25.13 -61.29
C ASP A 990 53.20 -23.72 -61.58
N ASP A 991 53.42 -22.92 -60.53
CA ASP A 991 54.04 -21.60 -60.60
C ASP A 991 55.51 -21.70 -60.17
N PRO A 992 56.49 -21.42 -61.04
CA PRO A 992 57.90 -21.46 -60.68
C PRO A 992 58.32 -20.49 -59.56
N ASN A 993 57.46 -19.55 -59.14
CA ASN A 993 57.70 -18.64 -58.01
C ASN A 993 57.15 -19.14 -56.66
N ILE A 994 56.35 -20.22 -56.67
CA ILE A 994 55.82 -20.86 -55.46
C ILE A 994 56.52 -22.23 -55.35
N PRO A 995 57.17 -22.56 -54.23
CA PRO A 995 58.00 -23.76 -54.12
C PRO A 995 57.21 -25.07 -53.96
N GLU A 996 55.98 -25.14 -54.49
CA GLU A 996 55.13 -26.33 -54.42
C GLU A 996 54.46 -26.62 -55.77
N PHE A 997 54.55 -27.87 -56.26
CA PHE A 997 53.98 -28.31 -57.55
C PHE A 997 52.72 -29.17 -57.36
N ARG A 998 51.82 -29.23 -58.35
CA ARG A 998 50.56 -30.00 -58.21
C ARG A 998 50.76 -31.51 -58.03
N TRP A 999 51.90 -32.07 -58.45
CA TRP A 999 52.22 -33.48 -58.27
C TRP A 999 52.75 -33.84 -56.87
N GLU A 1000 53.09 -32.84 -56.04
CA GLU A 1000 53.60 -33.07 -54.68
C GLU A 1000 52.49 -33.49 -53.69
N GLY A 1001 52.86 -34.17 -52.59
CA GLY A 1001 51.92 -34.66 -51.60
C GLY A 1001 50.99 -35.74 -52.16
N ALA A 1002 49.68 -35.54 -52.11
CA ALA A 1002 48.71 -36.45 -52.73
C ALA A 1002 48.64 -36.35 -54.27
N GLY A 1003 49.39 -35.42 -54.88
CA GLY A 1003 49.33 -35.16 -56.31
C GLY A 1003 47.97 -34.59 -56.73
N THR A 1004 47.47 -33.60 -56.00
CA THR A 1004 46.20 -32.92 -56.26
C THR A 1004 46.34 -31.40 -56.28
N ASP A 1005 45.52 -30.74 -57.10
CA ASP A 1005 45.44 -29.27 -57.13
C ASP A 1005 44.88 -28.69 -55.83
N ILE A 1006 43.85 -29.30 -55.26
CA ILE A 1006 43.39 -28.99 -53.91
C ILE A 1006 44.39 -29.57 -52.89
N ARG A 1007 44.83 -28.74 -51.94
CA ARG A 1007 45.81 -29.13 -50.92
C ARG A 1007 45.15 -29.99 -49.85
N GLU A 1008 45.61 -31.21 -49.69
CA GLU A 1008 45.23 -32.09 -48.58
C GLU A 1008 45.64 -31.48 -47.23
N ARG A 1009 44.91 -31.82 -46.16
CA ARG A 1009 45.28 -31.46 -44.78
C ARG A 1009 46.36 -32.38 -44.21
N GLY A 1010 46.54 -33.55 -44.80
CA GLY A 1010 47.59 -34.49 -44.47
C GLY A 1010 47.18 -35.94 -44.79
N GLU A 1011 47.90 -36.89 -44.21
CA GLU A 1011 47.59 -38.31 -44.26
C GLU A 1011 47.24 -38.82 -42.85
N LEU A 1012 46.21 -39.64 -42.74
CA LEU A 1012 45.88 -40.40 -41.54
C LEU A 1012 46.70 -41.68 -41.51
N LEU A 1013 47.78 -41.66 -40.72
CA LEU A 1013 48.65 -42.82 -40.51
C LEU A 1013 47.93 -43.85 -39.62
N THR A 1014 47.43 -44.92 -40.23
CA THR A 1014 46.87 -46.08 -39.52
C THR A 1014 47.93 -47.11 -39.12
N ALA A 1015 49.18 -46.93 -39.56
CA ALA A 1015 50.37 -47.63 -39.13
C ALA A 1015 51.63 -46.72 -39.18
N PRO A 1016 52.70 -47.01 -38.40
CA PRO A 1016 53.89 -46.15 -38.35
C PRO A 1016 54.71 -46.18 -39.65
N ARG A 1017 55.20 -45.01 -40.09
CA ARG A 1017 56.12 -44.87 -41.23
C ARG A 1017 57.57 -44.86 -40.73
N ILE A 1018 58.43 -45.66 -41.35
CA ILE A 1018 59.88 -45.70 -41.06
C ILE A 1018 60.63 -45.02 -42.20
N THR A 1019 61.37 -43.97 -41.89
CA THR A 1019 62.19 -43.23 -42.85
C THR A 1019 63.65 -43.25 -42.38
N ALA A 1020 64.58 -43.75 -43.21
CA ALA A 1020 66.00 -43.87 -42.89
C ALA A 1020 66.86 -42.97 -43.82
N PRO A 1021 66.88 -41.65 -43.61
CA PRO A 1021 67.45 -40.68 -44.56
C PRO A 1021 68.99 -40.78 -44.73
N ASN A 1022 69.71 -41.42 -43.80
CA ASN A 1022 71.18 -41.54 -43.85
C ASN A 1022 71.69 -42.90 -44.36
N ALA A 1023 70.81 -43.79 -44.81
CA ALA A 1023 71.19 -45.06 -45.43
C ALA A 1023 71.39 -44.88 -46.95
N THR A 1024 72.53 -44.33 -47.38
CA THR A 1024 72.88 -44.31 -48.82
C THR A 1024 73.40 -45.69 -49.26
N GLN A 1025 72.80 -46.27 -50.31
CA GLN A 1025 73.29 -47.52 -50.91
C GLN A 1025 74.56 -47.27 -51.73
N GLY A 1026 75.69 -47.81 -51.27
CA GLY A 1026 76.91 -47.97 -52.07
C GLY A 1026 77.56 -49.33 -51.80
N ASN A 1027 77.57 -50.22 -52.79
CA ASN A 1027 78.28 -51.52 -52.81
C ASN A 1027 77.97 -52.54 -51.69
N GLY A 1028 76.69 -52.78 -51.39
CA GLY A 1028 76.23 -54.11 -50.97
C GLY A 1028 76.63 -54.62 -49.57
N ALA A 1029 76.98 -53.73 -48.62
CA ALA A 1029 77.01 -54.05 -47.19
C ALA A 1029 76.62 -52.81 -46.35
N PRO A 1030 75.63 -52.87 -45.44
CA PRO A 1030 75.28 -51.75 -44.56
C PRO A 1030 76.34 -51.56 -43.45
N ASN A 1031 76.80 -50.33 -43.24
CA ASN A 1031 77.73 -49.94 -42.17
C ASN A 1031 76.96 -49.19 -41.07
N ILE A 1032 76.61 -49.89 -39.98
CA ILE A 1032 75.97 -49.31 -38.79
C ILE A 1032 77.04 -49.23 -37.69
N SER A 1033 77.30 -48.03 -37.17
CA SER A 1033 78.16 -47.79 -36.01
C SER A 1033 77.35 -47.29 -34.81
N ASP A 1034 77.90 -47.41 -33.61
CA ASP A 1034 77.42 -46.71 -32.40
C ASP A 1034 77.16 -45.22 -32.74
N GLY A 1035 76.01 -44.69 -32.35
CA GLY A 1035 75.58 -43.34 -32.77
C GLY A 1035 74.75 -43.24 -34.06
N THR A 1036 74.52 -44.33 -34.80
CA THR A 1036 73.66 -44.29 -36.00
C THR A 1036 72.18 -44.30 -35.60
N THR A 1037 71.37 -43.43 -36.22
CA THR A 1037 69.94 -43.30 -35.88
C THR A 1037 68.98 -43.63 -37.02
N PHE A 1038 67.80 -44.16 -36.70
CA PHE A 1038 66.64 -44.19 -37.58
C PHE A 1038 65.40 -43.65 -36.86
N THR A 1039 64.46 -43.05 -37.58
CA THR A 1039 63.26 -42.44 -36.97
C THR A 1039 62.02 -43.21 -37.37
N VAL A 1040 61.21 -43.59 -36.38
CA VAL A 1040 59.86 -44.13 -36.56
C VAL A 1040 58.88 -43.00 -36.23
N ILE A 1041 58.00 -42.69 -37.18
CA ILE A 1041 56.95 -41.71 -37.00
C ILE A 1041 55.63 -42.46 -36.83
N ASN A 1042 54.95 -42.22 -35.71
CA ASN A 1042 53.61 -42.74 -35.44
C ASN A 1042 52.68 -41.57 -35.12
N GLY A 1043 51.79 -41.24 -36.06
CA GLY A 1043 50.99 -40.00 -36.01
C GLY A 1043 51.89 -38.76 -36.01
N GLY A 1044 51.63 -37.81 -35.10
CA GLY A 1044 52.44 -36.60 -34.93
C GLY A 1044 53.72 -36.78 -34.09
N ALA A 1045 53.99 -37.97 -33.56
CA ALA A 1045 55.15 -38.25 -32.72
C ALA A 1045 56.27 -38.91 -33.53
N ALA A 1046 57.42 -38.25 -33.60
CA ALA A 1046 58.65 -38.83 -34.15
C ALA A 1046 59.52 -39.38 -33.02
N THR A 1047 59.83 -40.67 -33.07
CA THR A 1047 60.79 -41.31 -32.15
C THR A 1047 62.01 -41.73 -32.93
N THR A 1048 63.16 -41.13 -32.60
CA THR A 1048 64.45 -41.48 -33.19
C THR A 1048 65.11 -42.54 -32.31
N PHE A 1049 65.42 -43.68 -32.90
CA PHE A 1049 66.13 -44.79 -32.29
C PHE A 1049 67.60 -44.72 -32.68
N GLU A 1050 68.47 -44.87 -31.70
CA GLU A 1050 69.91 -45.00 -31.86
C GLU A 1050 70.33 -46.45 -31.66
N PHE A 1051 71.33 -46.92 -32.41
CA PHE A 1051 71.99 -48.18 -32.11
C PHE A 1051 73.03 -47.95 -31.00
N ASP A 1052 72.72 -48.42 -29.78
CA ASP A 1052 73.56 -48.34 -28.57
C ASP A 1052 74.08 -49.74 -28.16
N PHE A 1053 75.36 -49.82 -27.77
CA PHE A 1053 76.05 -51.05 -27.39
C PHE A 1053 76.59 -51.05 -25.92
N GLY A 1054 75.81 -50.67 -24.89
CA GLY A 1054 76.03 -51.10 -23.48
C GLY A 1054 75.85 -50.06 -22.34
N LEU A 1055 76.00 -50.49 -21.06
CA LEU A 1055 75.73 -49.72 -19.82
C LEU A 1055 76.58 -48.43 -19.63
N GLU A 1056 75.95 -47.33 -19.18
CA GLU A 1056 76.60 -46.02 -18.93
C GLU A 1056 76.70 -45.69 -17.41
N VAL A 1057 77.90 -45.30 -16.93
CA VAL A 1057 78.12 -44.85 -15.55
C VAL A 1057 78.54 -43.37 -15.55
N ARG A 1058 77.80 -42.51 -14.84
CA ARG A 1058 78.07 -41.08 -14.73
C ARG A 1058 78.31 -40.64 -13.30
N MET A 1059 79.47 -40.05 -13.02
CA MET A 1059 79.81 -39.48 -11.71
C MET A 1059 79.71 -37.96 -11.77
N THR A 1060 78.88 -37.35 -10.92
CA THR A 1060 78.73 -35.89 -10.84
C THR A 1060 79.72 -35.29 -9.86
N GLY A 1061 80.55 -34.35 -10.33
CA GLY A 1061 81.34 -33.46 -9.46
C GLY A 1061 82.76 -33.90 -9.10
N ILE A 1062 83.31 -34.96 -9.70
CA ILE A 1062 84.73 -35.35 -9.55
C ILE A 1062 85.45 -35.16 -10.89
N ASN A 1063 86.50 -34.35 -10.90
CA ASN A 1063 87.36 -34.17 -12.08
C ASN A 1063 88.74 -34.83 -11.86
N PRO A 1064 88.97 -36.05 -12.39
CA PRO A 1064 90.24 -36.75 -12.19
C PRO A 1064 91.44 -36.04 -12.84
N ALA A 1065 91.23 -35.11 -13.78
CA ALA A 1065 92.32 -34.28 -14.32
C ALA A 1065 92.84 -33.23 -13.32
N THR A 1066 92.15 -33.03 -12.18
CA THR A 1066 92.57 -32.13 -11.09
C THR A 1066 93.12 -32.84 -9.85
N GLY A 1067 93.29 -34.18 -9.90
CA GLY A 1067 93.89 -34.96 -8.80
C GLY A 1067 92.96 -35.27 -7.63
N GLN A 1068 91.63 -35.09 -7.78
CA GLN A 1068 90.65 -35.52 -6.78
C GLN A 1068 90.34 -37.02 -6.92
N SER A 1069 90.45 -37.78 -5.82
CA SER A 1069 90.07 -39.20 -5.74
C SER A 1069 88.70 -39.37 -5.07
N ILE A 1070 88.06 -40.52 -5.31
CA ILE A 1070 86.77 -40.90 -4.72
C ILE A 1070 86.93 -41.09 -3.20
N GLN A 1071 86.00 -40.54 -2.42
CA GLN A 1071 85.94 -40.61 -0.96
C GLN A 1071 84.54 -40.99 -0.46
N ASP A 1072 84.47 -41.39 0.81
CA ASP A 1072 83.21 -41.63 1.51
C ASP A 1072 82.29 -40.40 1.42
N GLY A 1073 81.02 -40.60 1.12
CA GLY A 1073 80.04 -39.54 0.84
C GLY A 1073 79.98 -39.03 -0.61
N ASN A 1074 80.77 -39.55 -1.56
CA ASN A 1074 80.57 -39.27 -3.00
C ASN A 1074 79.43 -40.10 -3.62
N PHE A 1075 78.81 -39.53 -4.66
CA PHE A 1075 77.67 -40.13 -5.36
C PHE A 1075 78.02 -40.46 -6.82
N PHE A 1076 77.42 -41.52 -7.36
CA PHE A 1076 77.49 -41.84 -8.79
C PHE A 1076 76.19 -42.45 -9.29
N PHE A 1077 75.94 -42.26 -10.59
CA PHE A 1077 74.82 -42.83 -11.32
C PHE A 1077 75.28 -44.06 -12.10
N VAL A 1078 74.49 -45.12 -12.00
CA VAL A 1078 74.49 -46.25 -12.96
C VAL A 1078 73.11 -46.22 -13.61
N ASP A 1079 73.07 -45.89 -14.89
CA ASP A 1079 71.86 -45.42 -15.58
C ASP A 1079 71.16 -44.32 -14.74
N ASP A 1080 69.96 -44.59 -14.24
CA ASP A 1080 69.15 -43.63 -13.48
C ASP A 1080 69.23 -43.78 -11.95
N HIS A 1081 70.08 -44.67 -11.43
CA HIS A 1081 70.16 -44.94 -9.98
C HIS A 1081 71.33 -44.20 -9.33
N LEU A 1082 71.01 -43.26 -8.42
CA LEU A 1082 71.98 -42.54 -7.62
C LEU A 1082 72.41 -43.38 -6.41
N LEU A 1083 73.69 -43.76 -6.36
CA LEU A 1083 74.28 -44.55 -5.29
C LEU A 1083 75.29 -43.70 -4.50
N GLN A 1084 75.28 -43.80 -3.17
CA GLN A 1084 76.26 -43.16 -2.27
C GLN A 1084 77.23 -44.20 -1.70
N LEU A 1085 78.49 -43.83 -1.56
CA LEU A 1085 79.45 -44.58 -0.74
C LEU A 1085 79.27 -44.17 0.74
N ASP A 1086 78.98 -45.12 1.64
CA ASP A 1086 78.86 -44.93 3.11
C ASP A 1086 79.60 -46.08 3.86
N THR A 1087 80.53 -45.74 4.77
CA THR A 1087 81.32 -46.72 5.54
C THR A 1087 81.00 -46.81 7.04
N GLY A 1088 79.94 -46.14 7.53
CA GLY A 1088 79.51 -46.20 8.94
C GLY A 1088 80.27 -45.25 9.89
N SER A 1089 80.04 -45.35 11.22
CA SER A 1089 80.63 -44.40 12.20
C SER A 1089 82.12 -44.63 12.44
N VAL A 1090 82.95 -43.64 12.12
CA VAL A 1090 84.43 -43.67 12.26
C VAL A 1090 84.88 -42.85 13.48
N ILE A 1091 85.77 -43.41 14.31
CA ILE A 1091 86.46 -42.68 15.39
C ILE A 1091 87.88 -42.36 14.91
N ASP A 1092 88.14 -41.07 14.64
CA ASP A 1092 89.46 -40.62 14.19
C ASP A 1092 90.33 -40.17 15.38
N PHE A 1093 91.60 -40.57 15.35
CA PHE A 1093 92.61 -40.16 16.33
C PHE A 1093 93.51 -39.11 15.70
N VAL A 1094 93.25 -37.83 15.98
CA VAL A 1094 94.08 -36.74 15.48
C VAL A 1094 94.84 -36.12 16.64
N LEU A 1095 96.14 -36.39 16.72
CA LEU A 1095 97.04 -35.72 17.65
C LEU A 1095 97.90 -34.72 16.86
N PRO A 1096 97.81 -33.41 17.15
CA PRO A 1096 98.70 -32.41 16.56
C PRO A 1096 100.18 -32.74 16.80
N PRO A 1097 101.08 -32.48 15.84
CA PRO A 1097 102.51 -32.81 15.97
C PRO A 1097 103.11 -32.22 17.26
N GLY A 1098 103.74 -33.07 18.08
CA GLY A 1098 104.37 -32.66 19.35
C GLY A 1098 103.45 -32.68 20.58
N THR A 1099 102.19 -33.08 20.44
CA THR A 1099 101.26 -33.30 21.57
C THR A 1099 101.11 -34.80 21.87
N SER A 1100 100.93 -35.15 23.15
CA SER A 1100 100.64 -36.52 23.58
C SER A 1100 99.22 -36.59 24.13
N LEU A 1101 98.55 -37.72 23.93
CA LEU A 1101 97.31 -38.02 24.64
C LEU A 1101 97.56 -37.92 26.15
N VAL A 1102 96.68 -37.22 26.87
CA VAL A 1102 96.81 -36.99 28.31
C VAL A 1102 96.41 -38.29 29.04
N PRO A 1103 97.26 -38.87 29.91
CA PRO A 1103 96.86 -40.01 30.73
C PRO A 1103 95.62 -39.67 31.56
N GLY A 1104 94.60 -40.52 31.48
CA GLY A 1104 93.29 -40.31 32.08
C GLY A 1104 92.15 -40.03 31.10
N THR A 1105 92.42 -39.84 29.79
CA THR A 1105 91.37 -39.64 28.78
C THR A 1105 90.45 -40.87 28.68
N ILE A 1106 89.13 -40.65 28.68
CA ILE A 1106 88.13 -41.72 28.61
C ILE A 1106 87.36 -41.63 27.29
N VAL A 1107 87.24 -42.76 26.59
CA VAL A 1107 86.33 -42.95 25.45
C VAL A 1107 85.20 -43.86 25.90
N THR A 1108 83.96 -43.41 25.70
CA THR A 1108 82.76 -44.18 26.04
C THR A 1108 82.17 -44.78 24.77
N ILE A 1109 81.97 -46.10 24.76
CA ILE A 1109 81.34 -46.79 23.64
C ILE A 1109 80.02 -47.39 24.11
N ARG A 1110 78.97 -47.08 23.36
CA ARG A 1110 77.63 -47.58 23.59
C ARG A 1110 77.32 -48.66 22.56
N ASN A 1111 76.93 -49.85 23.01
CA ASN A 1111 76.51 -50.91 22.08
C ASN A 1111 75.06 -50.71 21.60
N SER A 1112 74.64 -51.54 20.65
CA SER A 1112 73.29 -51.50 20.05
C SER A 1112 72.15 -51.74 21.04
N ASN A 1113 72.43 -52.32 22.21
CA ASN A 1113 71.47 -52.47 23.31
C ASN A 1113 71.46 -51.27 24.27
N GLY A 1114 72.21 -50.21 23.96
CA GLY A 1114 72.24 -48.97 24.73
C GLY A 1114 73.12 -49.00 25.99
N VAL A 1115 73.98 -50.00 26.18
CA VAL A 1115 74.90 -50.09 27.33
C VAL A 1115 76.21 -49.38 27.02
N SER A 1116 76.63 -48.47 27.90
CA SER A 1116 77.87 -47.69 27.73
C SER A 1116 79.02 -48.29 28.54
N THR A 1117 80.17 -48.50 27.90
CA THR A 1117 81.41 -48.97 28.52
C THR A 1117 82.52 -47.95 28.31
N ASN A 1118 83.25 -47.64 29.38
CA ASN A 1118 84.31 -46.64 29.39
C ASN A 1118 85.68 -47.28 29.22
N PHE A 1119 86.47 -46.76 28.28
CA PHE A 1119 87.85 -47.14 28.01
C PHE A 1119 88.77 -45.97 28.35
N GLN A 1120 89.61 -46.14 29.36
CA GLN A 1120 90.49 -45.08 29.87
C GLN A 1120 91.93 -45.32 29.41
N PHE A 1121 92.48 -44.34 28.69
CA PHE A 1121 93.86 -44.35 28.25
C PHE A 1121 94.79 -43.94 29.39
N ASP A 1122 95.73 -44.81 29.75
CA ASP A 1122 96.76 -44.47 30.74
C ASP A 1122 98.06 -45.22 30.45
N THR A 1123 99.16 -44.72 30.99
CA THR A 1123 100.49 -45.33 30.86
C THR A 1123 100.64 -46.58 31.72
N LEU A 1124 99.90 -46.67 32.84
CA LEU A 1124 99.92 -47.81 33.75
C LEU A 1124 98.50 -48.25 34.12
N ALA A 1125 98.23 -49.55 34.10
CA ALA A 1125 96.90 -50.10 34.41
C ALA A 1125 96.42 -49.76 35.84
N ALA A 1126 97.36 -49.59 36.79
CA ALA A 1126 97.05 -49.26 38.18
C ALA A 1126 96.42 -47.86 38.36
N ASN A 1127 96.50 -46.99 37.35
CA ASN A 1127 95.94 -45.63 37.40
C ASN A 1127 94.46 -45.57 36.98
N VAL A 1128 93.92 -46.67 36.45
CA VAL A 1128 92.53 -46.73 35.98
C VAL A 1128 91.60 -47.14 37.12
N GLN A 1129 90.60 -46.31 37.42
CA GLN A 1129 89.60 -46.60 38.45
C GLN A 1129 88.50 -47.50 37.87
N ALA A 1130 88.11 -48.54 38.60
CA ALA A 1130 86.96 -49.37 38.21
C ALA A 1130 85.66 -48.53 38.21
N PRO A 1131 84.77 -48.68 37.21
CA PRO A 1131 84.67 -49.79 36.26
C PRO A 1131 85.33 -49.57 34.87
N ASN A 1132 86.22 -48.58 34.72
CA ASN A 1132 86.83 -48.29 33.41
C ASN A 1132 87.82 -49.38 32.98
N ILE A 1133 87.89 -49.66 31.68
CA ILE A 1133 88.82 -50.63 31.08
C ILE A 1133 90.08 -49.90 30.62
N HIS A 1134 91.24 -50.39 31.03
CA HIS A 1134 92.52 -49.77 30.70
C HIS A 1134 92.87 -49.93 29.22
N VAL A 1135 93.26 -48.82 28.59
CA VAL A 1135 93.88 -48.79 27.27
C VAL A 1135 95.32 -48.28 27.42
N PRO A 1136 96.34 -49.09 27.08
CA PRO A 1136 97.71 -48.70 27.30
C PRO A 1136 98.16 -47.58 26.34
N ILE A 1137 98.79 -46.55 26.90
CA ILE A 1137 99.55 -45.54 26.14
C ILE A 1137 101.02 -46.01 26.04
N PRO A 1138 101.56 -46.30 24.83
CA PRO A 1138 102.96 -46.73 24.66
C PRO A 1138 103.96 -45.65 25.09
N ALA A 1139 105.14 -46.05 25.60
CA ALA A 1139 106.17 -45.11 26.04
C ALA A 1139 107.18 -44.79 24.90
N GLY A 1140 107.15 -43.56 24.36
CA GLY A 1140 108.11 -43.09 23.36
C GLY A 1140 107.64 -41.86 22.58
N ALA A 1141 108.57 -40.99 22.16
CA ALA A 1141 108.26 -39.72 21.50
C ALA A 1141 107.69 -39.94 20.08
N GLY A 1142 106.37 -39.80 19.96
CA GLY A 1142 105.64 -39.93 18.72
C GLY A 1142 104.52 -40.94 18.83
N ASN A 1143 103.54 -40.67 19.72
CA ASN A 1143 102.37 -41.52 19.92
C ASN A 1143 101.48 -41.47 18.67
N LEU A 1144 101.88 -42.21 17.63
CA LEU A 1144 101.22 -42.33 16.35
C LEU A 1144 99.78 -42.79 16.57
N SER A 1145 98.83 -42.00 16.09
CA SER A 1145 97.39 -42.24 16.14
C SER A 1145 96.99 -43.69 15.83
N ALA A 1146 97.69 -44.33 14.90
CA ALA A 1146 97.47 -45.72 14.52
C ALA A 1146 97.71 -46.72 15.67
N SER A 1147 98.72 -46.49 16.52
CA SER A 1147 99.00 -47.38 17.66
C SER A 1147 97.98 -47.19 18.79
N LEU A 1148 97.51 -45.96 19.01
CA LEU A 1148 96.43 -45.70 19.97
C LEU A 1148 95.09 -46.28 19.51
N ALA A 1149 94.78 -46.15 18.21
CA ALA A 1149 93.62 -46.78 17.60
C ALA A 1149 93.67 -48.31 17.71
N ALA A 1150 94.82 -48.94 17.43
CA ALA A 1150 94.99 -50.38 17.55
C ALA A 1150 94.89 -50.87 19.02
N ASN A 1151 95.41 -50.11 19.97
CA ASN A 1151 95.28 -50.43 21.40
C ASN A 1151 93.84 -50.31 21.89
N LEU A 1152 93.11 -49.26 21.46
CA LEU A 1152 91.69 -49.13 21.77
C LEU A 1152 90.88 -50.24 21.12
N GLN A 1153 91.13 -50.54 19.85
CA GLN A 1153 90.49 -51.66 19.15
C GLN A 1153 90.68 -52.97 19.93
N THR A 1154 91.93 -53.28 20.31
CA THR A 1154 92.26 -54.47 21.09
C THR A 1154 91.52 -54.48 22.43
N ALA A 1155 91.44 -53.35 23.13
CA ALA A 1155 90.73 -53.24 24.40
C ALA A 1155 89.22 -53.48 24.23
N ILE A 1156 88.60 -52.93 23.19
CA ILE A 1156 87.17 -53.13 22.88
C ILE A 1156 86.89 -54.60 22.56
N THR A 1157 87.70 -55.19 21.69
CA THR A 1157 87.54 -56.60 21.30
C THR A 1157 87.74 -57.54 22.49
N THR A 1158 88.72 -57.25 23.36
CA THR A 1158 88.98 -58.06 24.56
C THR A 1158 87.87 -57.91 25.60
N ALA A 1159 87.28 -56.72 25.73
CA ALA A 1159 86.15 -56.48 26.63
C ALA A 1159 84.87 -57.20 26.21
N ASN A 1160 84.78 -57.62 24.94
CA ASN A 1160 83.68 -58.39 24.36
C ASN A 1160 82.28 -57.79 24.62
N ILE A 1161 82.17 -56.46 24.44
CA ILE A 1161 80.95 -55.68 24.73
C ILE A 1161 79.89 -55.73 23.62
N GLY A 1162 80.04 -56.64 22.65
CA GLY A 1162 79.14 -56.78 21.50
C GLY A 1162 79.37 -55.77 20.37
N VAL A 1163 80.55 -55.14 20.31
CA VAL A 1163 80.96 -54.21 19.24
C VAL A 1163 82.23 -54.74 18.57
N THR A 1164 82.24 -54.78 17.24
CA THR A 1164 83.42 -55.16 16.44
C THR A 1164 84.13 -53.90 15.96
N ALA A 1165 85.38 -53.69 16.40
CA ALA A 1165 86.21 -52.57 15.97
C ALA A 1165 87.29 -53.04 14.98
N SER A 1166 87.57 -52.23 13.96
CA SER A 1166 88.66 -52.41 13.00
C SER A 1166 89.42 -51.10 12.80
N THR A 1167 90.71 -51.18 12.47
CA THR A 1167 91.56 -50.00 12.18
C THR A 1167 92.05 -50.05 10.73
N GLY A 1168 91.91 -48.97 9.97
CA GLY A 1168 92.47 -48.80 8.62
C GLY A 1168 93.43 -47.61 8.56
N GLN A 1169 94.53 -47.70 7.80
CA GLN A 1169 95.43 -46.58 7.56
C GLN A 1169 95.07 -45.89 6.24
N ASN A 1170 94.66 -44.63 6.28
CA ASN A 1170 94.58 -43.79 5.09
C ASN A 1170 95.92 -43.04 4.92
N SER A 1171 96.63 -43.33 3.83
CA SER A 1171 97.70 -42.46 3.33
C SER A 1171 97.05 -41.23 2.69
N SER A 1172 97.41 -40.06 3.21
CA SER A 1172 96.99 -38.72 2.79
C SER A 1172 96.96 -38.48 1.28
#